data_AF-A0A7Y0DVN9-F1
#
_entry.id   AF-A0A7Y0DVN9-F1
#
_cell.length_a   1.000
_cell.length_b   1.000
_cell.length_c   1.000
_cell.angle_alpha   90.00
_cell.angle_beta   90.00
_cell.angle_gamma   90.00
#
_symmetry.space_group_name_H-M   'P 1'
#
loop_
_entity.id
_entity.type
_entity.pdbx_description
1 polymer ?
#
loop_
_entity_poly.entity_id
_entity_poly.type
_entity_poly.pdbx_seq_one_letter_code
_entity_poly.pdbx_strand_id
1 'polypeptide(L)'
;MSSVNIRRAVENIKFGINIYTPLVELVVNAIQAIEQNDNADGKVEILIKRAQQQGLGFDTLPDVIGFTVKDNGVGFNDKNRTSFDTLYSEHKIDIGGKGFGRFTCLKYFEDLVISSNYIDGDTKFNRSFKMGKKNDIIENEQITPTEFDHTGTTAELISIKKTKFVEKGHKTIARTLFEKLLPYFCTEGYTCPTVVLKDEYNGATITLNDYLKKEGKDSIIELTSYNQEYILGENNGNNQAFDVRVFKFYSPKQQKSQVNLVAHKRTVTSTPIQTYIPEFEEEFSETNGAGKTRNFILKVYVFSCFLDDNVSLERGNFDFSKESDLQYGISQVQIEEQAVKTAHEVVCEEVNKRTSKKQRLVVDYINKEAPWHTQMLDTVDISDLPMNPSEEQIELTFQKAKFNVEGELKKDVKAILASEDTESLHDKAADILGRISDSNKNDLAHYVALRCSVIDIFKKSLESGDDGKFSSEGVVHDIIFPRKGDSLKTPFQEHNLWLIDERLNFTEYLSSDVPLEGNHSDRPDLLAYDKRVVFRGENEASNPVMVFEFKKPKRNDFANPSSKDDPVKQVIRYVRKIRNGDFETPEGREINIEDNTPFYGYVVCDFDKKVRTWLEEEHDFTPMPDRKGYFRWHANLNLYIEVLSWNKLLKDAGMRNKVFFHKLGIN
;
A
#
# COMPACT_ATOMS: atom_id res chain seq x y z
N MET A 1 -17.42 46.31 -26.74
CA MET A 1 -17.19 44.93 -27.20
C MET A 1 -16.28 44.24 -26.20
N SER A 2 -16.78 43.25 -25.48
CA SER A 2 -15.95 42.36 -24.66
C SER A 2 -15.25 41.37 -25.59
N SER A 3 -13.92 41.38 -25.63
CA SER A 3 -13.12 40.44 -26.43
C SER A 3 -12.72 39.22 -25.59
N VAL A 4 -12.85 38.02 -26.14
CA VAL A 4 -12.40 36.77 -25.46
C VAL A 4 -10.92 36.57 -25.71
N ASN A 5 -10.11 36.37 -24.67
CA ASN A 5 -8.71 35.99 -24.83
C ASN A 5 -8.61 34.46 -24.93
N ILE A 6 -8.55 33.94 -26.15
CA ILE A 6 -8.58 32.50 -26.43
C ILE A 6 -7.38 31.79 -25.81
N ARG A 7 -6.19 32.40 -25.89
CA ARG A 7 -4.98 31.83 -25.30
C ARG A 7 -5.15 31.61 -23.80
N ARG A 8 -5.65 32.60 -23.05
CA ARG A 8 -5.93 32.45 -21.61
C ARG A 8 -7.04 31.45 -21.33
N ALA A 9 -8.08 31.40 -22.16
CA ALA A 9 -9.14 30.40 -22.03
C ALA A 9 -8.58 28.97 -22.15
N VAL A 10 -7.65 28.73 -23.08
CA VAL A 10 -6.97 27.43 -23.27
C VAL A 10 -5.98 27.13 -22.14
N GLU A 11 -5.21 28.12 -21.68
CA GLU A 11 -4.27 27.97 -20.55
C GLU A 11 -4.99 27.64 -19.23
N ASN A 12 -6.22 28.15 -19.04
CA ASN A 12 -7.03 27.91 -17.84
C ASN A 12 -7.78 26.58 -17.84
N ILE A 13 -7.72 25.78 -18.92
CA ILE A 13 -8.39 24.48 -18.94
C ILE A 13 -7.70 23.56 -17.93
N LYS A 14 -8.43 23.22 -16.86
CA LYS A 14 -7.94 22.45 -15.69
C LYS A 14 -7.62 20.97 -16.00
N PHE A 15 -7.22 20.23 -14.96
CA PHE A 15 -6.89 18.80 -14.99
C PHE A 15 -8.10 17.95 -15.44
N GLY A 16 -7.83 16.76 -15.99
CA GLY A 16 -8.87 15.78 -16.38
C GLY A 16 -9.07 15.57 -17.89
N ILE A 17 -8.46 16.41 -18.73
CA ILE A 17 -8.51 16.25 -20.20
C ILE A 17 -7.22 15.65 -20.76
N ASN A 18 -7.34 14.98 -21.92
CA ASN A 18 -6.22 14.36 -22.63
C ASN A 18 -6.37 14.57 -24.15
N ILE A 19 -5.43 14.04 -24.93
CA ILE A 19 -5.38 14.23 -26.39
C ILE A 19 -6.59 13.65 -27.15
N TYR A 20 -7.34 12.71 -26.56
CA TYR A 20 -8.60 12.24 -27.14
C TYR A 20 -9.78 13.16 -26.83
N THR A 21 -9.69 14.02 -25.81
CA THR A 21 -10.81 14.92 -25.44
C THR A 21 -11.26 15.79 -26.63
N PRO A 22 -10.37 16.46 -27.38
CA PRO A 22 -10.78 17.21 -28.57
C PRO A 22 -11.40 16.34 -29.67
N LEU A 23 -10.86 15.13 -29.87
CA LEU A 23 -11.35 14.22 -30.90
C LEU A 23 -12.75 13.71 -30.56
N VAL A 24 -12.97 13.30 -29.30
CA VAL A 24 -14.29 12.92 -28.79
C VAL A 24 -15.27 14.08 -28.90
N GLU A 25 -14.84 15.31 -28.57
CA GLU A 25 -15.68 16.49 -28.69
C GLU A 25 -16.12 16.75 -30.14
N LEU A 26 -15.23 16.60 -31.12
CA LEU A 26 -15.59 16.73 -32.53
C LEU A 26 -16.54 15.62 -33.00
N VAL A 27 -16.30 14.37 -32.58
CA VAL A 27 -17.18 13.24 -32.91
C VAL A 27 -18.58 13.42 -32.33
N VAL A 28 -18.68 13.89 -31.08
CA VAL A 28 -19.99 14.17 -30.48
C VAL A 28 -20.69 15.34 -31.18
N ASN A 29 -19.98 16.40 -31.54
CA ASN A 29 -20.56 17.50 -32.30
C ASN A 29 -21.07 17.05 -33.68
N ALA A 30 -20.34 16.14 -34.34
CA ALA A 30 -20.75 15.48 -35.57
C ALA A 30 -22.02 14.63 -35.38
N ILE A 31 -22.09 13.81 -34.33
CA ILE A 31 -23.30 13.03 -33.99
C ILE A 31 -24.50 13.97 -33.78
N GLN A 32 -24.34 15.03 -33.00
CA GLN A 32 -25.40 16.00 -32.74
C GLN A 32 -25.84 16.75 -34.01
N ALA A 33 -24.91 17.04 -34.93
CA ALA A 33 -25.26 17.66 -36.21
C ALA A 33 -26.06 16.71 -37.12
N ILE A 34 -25.81 15.40 -37.01
CA ILE A 34 -26.59 14.37 -37.70
C ILE A 34 -27.99 14.26 -37.10
N GLU A 35 -28.09 14.26 -35.77
CA GLU A 35 -29.39 14.25 -35.05
C GLU A 35 -30.26 15.45 -35.45
N GLN A 36 -29.66 16.64 -35.59
CA GLN A 36 -30.37 17.85 -36.06
C GLN A 36 -30.87 17.74 -37.51
N ASN A 37 -30.26 16.88 -38.32
CA ASN A 37 -30.64 16.67 -39.72
C ASN A 37 -31.69 15.56 -39.88
N ASP A 38 -32.09 14.90 -38.78
CA ASP A 38 -32.96 13.71 -38.74
C ASP A 38 -32.55 12.64 -39.77
N ASN A 39 -31.24 12.49 -39.96
CA ASN A 39 -30.71 11.67 -41.03
C ASN A 39 -30.59 10.19 -40.62
N ALA A 40 -31.45 9.35 -41.20
CA ALA A 40 -31.47 7.90 -40.98
C ALA A 40 -30.18 7.18 -41.42
N ASP A 41 -29.40 7.73 -42.36
CA ASP A 41 -28.12 7.17 -42.82
C ASP A 41 -26.89 7.86 -42.19
N GLY A 42 -27.10 8.52 -41.04
CA GLY A 42 -26.11 9.24 -40.27
C GLY A 42 -24.77 8.52 -40.13
N LYS A 43 -23.69 9.20 -40.53
CA LYS A 43 -22.34 8.65 -40.56
C LYS A 43 -21.31 9.68 -40.10
N VAL A 44 -20.46 9.26 -39.17
CA VAL A 44 -19.26 9.98 -38.77
C VAL A 44 -18.03 9.19 -39.21
N GLU A 45 -17.16 9.82 -40.01
CA GLU A 45 -15.89 9.26 -40.45
C GLU A 45 -14.72 9.96 -39.77
N ILE A 46 -13.88 9.19 -39.08
CA ILE A 46 -12.68 9.67 -38.38
C ILE A 46 -11.47 9.16 -39.13
N LEU A 47 -10.70 10.04 -39.75
CA LEU A 47 -9.48 9.71 -40.47
C LEU A 47 -8.24 10.04 -39.61
N ILE A 48 -7.41 9.03 -39.35
CA ILE A 48 -6.10 9.22 -38.71
C ILE A 48 -5.13 9.80 -39.75
N LYS A 49 -4.55 10.97 -39.44
CA LYS A 49 -3.50 11.59 -40.25
C LYS A 49 -2.14 11.19 -39.72
N ARG A 50 -1.23 10.77 -40.61
CA ARG A 50 0.11 10.29 -40.24
C ARG A 50 1.23 11.11 -40.87
N ALA A 51 2.39 11.12 -40.21
CA ALA A 51 3.60 11.71 -40.76
C ALA A 51 4.03 10.97 -42.03
N GLN A 52 4.57 11.70 -43.01
CA GLN A 52 5.06 11.12 -44.27
C GLN A 52 6.37 10.35 -44.12
N GLN A 53 7.12 10.54 -43.03
CA GLN A 53 8.37 9.81 -42.78
C GLN A 53 8.11 8.42 -42.20
N GLN A 54 8.69 7.39 -42.83
CA GLN A 54 8.75 6.04 -42.27
C GLN A 54 9.73 6.01 -41.08
N GLY A 55 9.37 5.30 -40.02
CA GLY A 55 10.32 4.99 -38.94
C GLY A 55 11.50 4.18 -39.47
N LEU A 56 12.62 4.17 -38.74
CA LEU A 56 13.86 3.46 -39.11
C LEU A 56 13.74 1.92 -39.18
N GLY A 57 12.53 1.36 -39.26
CA GLY A 57 12.26 -0.07 -39.40
C GLY A 57 11.03 -0.36 -40.26
N PHE A 58 11.13 -1.40 -41.10
CA PHE A 58 10.15 -1.81 -42.11
C PHE A 58 8.73 -2.17 -41.58
N ASP A 59 8.55 -2.31 -40.26
CA ASP A 59 7.27 -2.69 -39.62
C ASP A 59 6.69 -1.63 -38.65
N THR A 60 7.22 -0.40 -38.67
CA THR A 60 6.73 0.64 -37.74
C THR A 60 5.74 1.58 -38.41
N LEU A 61 4.49 1.61 -37.89
CA LEU A 61 3.49 2.60 -38.31
C LEU A 61 4.03 4.02 -38.10
N PRO A 62 3.88 4.94 -39.07
CA PRO A 62 4.28 6.33 -38.90
C PRO A 62 3.53 7.01 -37.75
N ASP A 63 4.12 8.06 -37.18
CA ASP A 63 3.50 8.77 -36.07
C ASP A 63 2.18 9.43 -36.48
N VAL A 64 1.20 9.41 -35.57
CA VAL A 64 -0.06 10.14 -35.75
C VAL A 64 0.22 11.62 -35.53
N ILE A 65 -0.18 12.46 -36.49
CA ILE A 65 0.05 13.91 -36.47
C ILE A 65 -1.23 14.72 -36.34
N GLY A 66 -2.39 14.09 -36.50
CA GLY A 66 -3.68 14.76 -36.53
C GLY A 66 -4.83 13.83 -36.82
N PHE A 67 -6.03 14.39 -36.87
CA PHE A 67 -7.26 13.68 -37.19
C PHE A 67 -8.18 14.55 -38.04
N THR A 68 -8.95 13.93 -38.92
CA THR A 68 -10.07 14.58 -39.61
C THR A 68 -11.35 13.89 -39.19
N VAL A 69 -12.35 14.65 -38.74
CA VAL A 69 -13.70 14.15 -38.45
C VAL A 69 -14.64 14.70 -39.51
N LYS A 70 -15.35 13.81 -40.21
CA LYS A 70 -16.36 14.16 -41.22
C LYS A 70 -17.72 13.64 -40.79
N ASP A 71 -18.76 14.45 -40.98
CA ASP A 71 -20.15 14.04 -40.79
C ASP A 71 -21.00 14.37 -42.01
N ASN A 72 -22.18 13.77 -42.06
CA ASN A 72 -23.26 14.09 -43.01
C ASN A 72 -24.46 14.77 -42.31
N GLY A 73 -24.18 15.61 -41.32
CA GLY A 73 -25.19 16.35 -40.57
C GLY A 73 -25.63 17.63 -41.28
N VAL A 74 -26.32 18.51 -40.54
CA VAL A 74 -26.84 19.80 -41.04
C VAL A 74 -25.73 20.80 -41.45
N GLY A 75 -24.50 20.61 -40.98
CA GLY A 75 -23.38 21.49 -41.25
C GLY A 75 -23.39 22.80 -40.45
N PHE A 76 -22.44 23.69 -40.77
CA PHE A 76 -22.30 25.02 -40.18
C PHE A 76 -23.25 26.02 -40.84
N ASN A 77 -24.55 25.86 -40.61
CA ASN A 77 -25.53 26.92 -40.82
C ASN A 77 -25.29 28.10 -39.86
N ASP A 78 -26.04 29.20 -40.02
CA ASP A 78 -25.84 30.41 -39.22
C ASP A 78 -26.00 30.21 -37.72
N LYS A 79 -26.89 29.30 -37.29
CA LYS A 79 -27.06 28.95 -35.87
C LYS A 79 -25.81 28.26 -35.33
N ASN A 80 -25.32 27.24 -36.02
CA ASN A 80 -24.12 26.48 -35.62
C ASN A 80 -22.85 27.34 -35.68
N ARG A 81 -22.72 28.22 -36.68
CA ARG A 81 -21.63 29.20 -36.77
C ARG A 81 -21.67 30.21 -35.64
N THR A 82 -22.83 30.79 -35.35
CA THR A 82 -22.99 31.74 -34.23
C THR A 82 -22.67 31.07 -32.90
N SER A 83 -23.14 29.84 -32.70
CA SER A 83 -22.82 29.05 -31.51
C SER A 83 -21.32 28.76 -31.39
N PHE A 84 -20.63 28.47 -32.50
CA PHE A 84 -19.18 28.29 -32.51
C PHE A 84 -18.43 29.59 -32.20
N ASP A 85 -18.92 30.74 -32.65
CA ASP A 85 -18.28 32.04 -32.39
C ASP A 85 -18.61 32.60 -30.98
N THR A 86 -19.52 31.94 -30.23
CA THR A 86 -19.97 32.41 -28.92
C THR A 86 -19.34 31.59 -27.78
N LEU A 87 -18.59 32.26 -26.89
CA LEU A 87 -18.09 31.62 -25.66
C LEU A 87 -19.28 31.33 -24.73
N TYR A 88 -19.39 30.09 -24.22
CA TYR A 88 -20.52 29.63 -23.39
C TYR A 88 -21.90 29.73 -24.08
N SER A 89 -21.95 29.45 -25.39
CA SER A 89 -23.21 29.34 -26.14
C SER A 89 -24.24 28.43 -25.46
N GLU A 90 -25.48 28.92 -25.36
CA GLU A 90 -26.65 28.19 -24.86
C GLU A 90 -27.31 27.30 -25.93
N HIS A 91 -26.85 27.36 -27.18
CA HIS A 91 -27.53 26.74 -28.33
C HIS A 91 -27.84 25.24 -28.18
N LYS A 92 -27.04 24.54 -27.37
CA LYS A 92 -27.15 23.10 -27.13
C LYS A 92 -27.31 22.76 -25.64
N ILE A 93 -27.74 23.72 -24.81
CA ILE A 93 -27.78 23.54 -23.35
C ILE A 93 -28.66 22.35 -22.93
N ASP A 94 -29.79 22.16 -23.60
CA ASP A 94 -30.75 21.08 -23.34
C ASP A 94 -30.17 19.67 -23.59
N ILE A 95 -29.10 19.58 -24.37
CA ILE A 95 -28.37 18.32 -24.65
C ILE A 95 -26.97 18.33 -24.02
N GLY A 96 -26.77 19.16 -22.99
CA GLY A 96 -25.52 19.26 -22.23
C GLY A 96 -24.41 20.07 -22.93
N GLY A 97 -24.72 20.81 -23.97
CA GLY A 97 -23.78 21.67 -24.67
C GLY A 97 -23.47 22.94 -23.86
N LYS A 98 -22.25 23.01 -23.32
CA LYS A 98 -21.80 24.13 -22.45
C LYS A 98 -21.00 25.22 -23.18
N GLY A 99 -20.90 25.14 -24.51
CA GLY A 99 -20.27 26.18 -25.33
C GLY A 99 -18.76 26.40 -25.09
N PHE A 100 -18.04 25.43 -24.50
CA PHE A 100 -16.60 25.54 -24.18
C PHE A 100 -15.72 24.46 -24.83
N GLY A 101 -16.27 23.29 -25.18
CA GLY A 101 -15.50 22.10 -25.58
C GLY A 101 -14.48 22.33 -26.71
N ARG A 102 -14.80 23.13 -27.73
CA ARG A 102 -13.92 23.41 -28.88
C ARG A 102 -12.56 24.03 -28.50
N PHE A 103 -12.46 24.75 -27.39
CA PHE A 103 -11.19 25.32 -26.92
C PHE A 103 -10.19 24.24 -26.50
N THR A 104 -10.65 23.03 -26.18
CA THR A 104 -9.77 21.90 -25.89
C THR A 104 -8.92 21.50 -27.10
N CYS A 105 -9.39 21.75 -28.33
CA CYS A 105 -8.65 21.46 -29.57
C CYS A 105 -7.30 22.16 -29.59
N LEU A 106 -7.27 23.45 -29.29
CA LEU A 106 -6.04 24.26 -29.27
C LEU A 106 -5.11 23.93 -28.10
N LYS A 107 -5.52 23.10 -27.14
CA LYS A 107 -4.62 22.62 -26.08
C LYS A 107 -3.65 21.56 -26.58
N TYR A 108 -4.12 20.65 -27.44
CA TYR A 108 -3.33 19.50 -27.91
C TYR A 108 -2.93 19.56 -29.38
N PHE A 109 -3.61 20.37 -30.19
CA PHE A 109 -3.34 20.53 -31.62
C PHE A 109 -2.96 21.97 -31.92
N GLU A 110 -2.12 22.17 -32.92
CA GLU A 110 -1.73 23.50 -33.36
C GLU A 110 -2.91 24.24 -33.96
N ASP A 111 -3.69 23.58 -34.82
CA ASP A 111 -4.79 24.21 -35.54
C ASP A 111 -6.05 23.33 -35.57
N LEU A 112 -7.21 23.99 -35.57
CA LEU A 112 -8.50 23.41 -35.93
C LEU A 112 -9.01 24.14 -37.18
N VAL A 113 -9.25 23.40 -38.26
CA VAL A 113 -9.79 23.93 -39.52
C VAL A 113 -11.15 23.29 -39.79
N ILE A 114 -12.12 24.11 -40.20
CA ILE A 114 -13.48 23.69 -40.49
C ILE A 114 -13.78 23.98 -41.96
N SER A 115 -14.40 23.02 -42.65
CA SER A 115 -15.07 23.20 -43.94
C SER A 115 -16.40 22.47 -43.89
N SER A 116 -17.50 23.14 -44.24
CA SER A 116 -18.83 22.59 -44.07
C SER A 116 -19.76 22.97 -45.21
N ASN A 117 -20.46 21.96 -45.71
CA ASN A 117 -21.53 22.10 -46.69
C ASN A 117 -22.85 22.22 -45.94
N TYR A 118 -23.61 23.29 -46.19
CA TYR A 118 -24.91 23.52 -45.58
C TYR A 118 -25.86 24.17 -46.58
N ILE A 119 -27.15 24.04 -46.32
CA ILE A 119 -28.23 24.62 -47.12
C ILE A 119 -28.79 25.81 -46.35
N ASP A 120 -28.95 26.94 -47.02
CA ASP A 120 -29.65 28.12 -46.51
C ASP A 120 -30.71 28.56 -47.52
N GLY A 121 -31.98 28.45 -47.13
CA GLY A 121 -33.11 28.51 -48.05
C GLY A 121 -32.97 27.49 -49.18
N ASP A 122 -32.96 27.97 -50.42
CA ASP A 122 -32.82 27.14 -51.63
C ASP A 122 -31.37 27.05 -52.15
N THR A 123 -30.41 27.68 -51.46
CA THR A 123 -29.02 27.79 -51.94
C THR A 123 -28.07 26.91 -51.13
N LYS A 124 -27.15 26.25 -51.84
CA LYS A 124 -26.10 25.41 -51.26
C LYS A 124 -24.81 26.20 -51.10
N PHE A 125 -24.24 26.16 -49.90
CA PHE A 125 -23.01 26.87 -49.57
C PHE A 125 -21.97 25.94 -48.95
N ASN A 126 -20.70 26.21 -49.24
CA ASN A 126 -19.59 25.79 -48.40
C ASN A 126 -19.15 26.96 -47.52
N ARG A 127 -19.00 26.73 -46.22
CA ARG A 127 -18.38 27.63 -45.26
C ARG A 127 -17.08 27.02 -44.75
N SER A 128 -15.99 27.75 -44.84
CA SER A 128 -14.70 27.32 -44.31
C SER A 128 -14.04 28.41 -43.47
N PHE A 129 -13.36 28.02 -42.41
CA PHE A 129 -12.63 28.92 -41.53
C PHE A 129 -11.61 28.17 -40.68
N LYS A 130 -10.73 28.92 -40.02
CA LYS A 130 -9.78 28.41 -39.03
C LYS A 130 -10.17 28.90 -37.64
N MET A 131 -10.04 28.06 -36.62
CA MET A 131 -10.19 28.52 -35.24
C MET A 131 -9.05 29.47 -34.87
N GLY A 132 -9.40 30.69 -34.46
CA GLY A 132 -8.44 31.70 -34.10
C GLY A 132 -7.74 31.44 -32.76
N LYS A 133 -6.60 32.10 -32.54
CA LYS A 133 -5.73 31.88 -31.36
C LYS A 133 -5.63 33.10 -30.44
N LYS A 134 -6.19 34.25 -30.86
CA LYS A 134 -6.08 35.53 -30.15
C LYS A 134 -7.44 35.95 -29.59
N ASN A 135 -8.10 36.87 -30.28
CA ASN A 135 -9.34 37.51 -29.81
C ASN A 135 -10.58 37.04 -30.56
N ASP A 136 -10.40 36.66 -31.84
CA ASP A 136 -11.48 36.20 -32.70
C ASP A 136 -11.49 34.66 -32.73
N ILE A 137 -12.65 34.06 -32.50
CA ILE A 137 -12.79 32.60 -32.46
C ILE A 137 -12.78 32.00 -33.88
N ILE A 138 -13.31 32.75 -34.84
CA ILE A 138 -13.32 32.41 -36.27
C ILE A 138 -12.37 33.35 -37.01
N GLU A 139 -11.33 32.80 -37.64
CA GLU A 139 -10.39 33.51 -38.51
C GLU A 139 -10.51 33.01 -39.96
N ASN A 140 -10.35 33.91 -40.93
CA ASN A 140 -10.36 33.61 -42.36
C ASN A 140 -11.64 32.92 -42.85
N GLU A 141 -12.81 33.38 -42.40
CA GLU A 141 -14.10 32.83 -42.86
C GLU A 141 -14.34 33.10 -44.35
N GLN A 142 -14.67 32.05 -45.08
CA GLN A 142 -15.06 32.09 -46.48
C GLN A 142 -16.39 31.38 -46.66
N ILE A 143 -17.30 31.99 -47.40
CA ILE A 143 -18.60 31.41 -47.76
C ILE A 143 -18.70 31.46 -49.29
N THR A 144 -18.84 30.28 -49.91
CA THR A 144 -18.91 30.16 -51.36
C THR A 144 -20.13 29.33 -51.75
N PRO A 145 -20.95 29.77 -52.72
CA PRO A 145 -21.95 28.89 -53.34
C PRO A 145 -21.26 27.66 -53.92
N THR A 146 -21.75 26.46 -53.61
CA THR A 146 -21.08 25.21 -54.03
C THR A 146 -22.11 24.10 -54.12
N GLU A 147 -22.10 23.37 -55.24
CA GLU A 147 -22.92 22.17 -55.39
C GLU A 147 -22.31 20.98 -54.64
N PHE A 148 -23.16 20.24 -53.93
CA PHE A 148 -22.81 19.02 -53.22
C PHE A 148 -24.02 18.09 -53.11
N ASP A 149 -23.75 16.80 -52.89
CA ASP A 149 -24.78 15.76 -52.77
C ASP A 149 -25.34 15.67 -51.34
N HIS A 150 -24.51 15.94 -50.33
CA HIS A 150 -24.87 15.86 -48.92
C HIS A 150 -24.33 17.05 -48.13
N THR A 151 -25.12 17.54 -47.17
CA THR A 151 -24.66 18.48 -46.14
C THR A 151 -23.71 17.78 -45.17
N GLY A 152 -22.93 18.56 -44.42
CA GLY A 152 -22.05 18.02 -43.39
C GLY A 152 -20.84 18.88 -43.09
N THR A 153 -20.07 18.48 -42.10
CA THR A 153 -18.84 19.17 -41.71
C THR A 153 -17.63 18.28 -41.86
N THR A 154 -16.51 18.86 -42.29
CA THR A 154 -15.16 18.32 -42.16
C THR A 154 -14.39 19.19 -41.16
N ALA A 155 -13.99 18.62 -40.04
CA ALA A 155 -13.19 19.26 -39.00
C ALA A 155 -11.81 18.60 -38.92
N GLU A 156 -10.76 19.39 -39.08
CA GLU A 156 -9.37 18.92 -39.12
C GLU A 156 -8.58 19.41 -37.90
N LEU A 157 -8.12 18.46 -37.08
CA LEU A 157 -7.16 18.67 -36.00
C LEU A 157 -5.75 18.48 -36.56
N ILE A 158 -5.03 19.59 -36.75
CA ILE A 158 -3.75 19.62 -37.46
C ILE A 158 -2.61 19.77 -36.47
N SER A 159 -1.57 18.95 -36.65
CA SER A 159 -0.31 18.94 -35.91
C SER A 159 -0.49 18.84 -34.40
N ILE A 160 -0.29 17.63 -33.86
CA ILE A 160 -0.23 17.40 -32.42
C ILE A 160 0.93 18.23 -31.82
N LYS A 161 0.62 19.05 -30.80
CA LYS A 161 1.60 19.80 -30.02
C LYS A 161 2.54 18.84 -29.28
N LYS A 162 3.72 19.32 -28.89
CA LYS A 162 4.88 18.63 -28.25
C LYS A 162 4.65 17.41 -27.31
N THR A 163 3.44 17.09 -26.89
CA THR A 163 3.03 15.80 -26.33
C THR A 163 3.04 14.69 -27.39
N LYS A 164 3.84 13.63 -27.21
CA LYS A 164 3.80 12.46 -28.11
C LYS A 164 2.46 11.75 -27.98
N PHE A 165 1.73 11.59 -29.09
CA PHE A 165 0.63 10.64 -29.18
C PHE A 165 1.23 9.22 -29.14
N VAL A 166 1.08 8.53 -28.02
CA VAL A 166 1.82 7.29 -27.74
C VAL A 166 1.31 6.11 -28.57
N GLU A 167 0.02 6.09 -28.88
CA GLU A 167 -0.64 4.93 -29.51
C GLU A 167 -0.52 4.96 -31.02
N LYS A 168 0.21 4.01 -31.61
CA LYS A 168 0.40 3.99 -33.08
C LYS A 168 -0.66 3.19 -33.83
N GLY A 169 -1.18 2.10 -33.24
CA GLY A 169 -2.08 1.17 -33.92
C GLY A 169 -3.50 1.70 -34.09
N HIS A 170 -4.07 1.65 -35.29
CA HIS A 170 -5.46 2.05 -35.54
C HIS A 170 -6.48 1.24 -34.70
N LYS A 171 -6.23 -0.06 -34.46
CA LYS A 171 -7.09 -0.88 -33.56
C LYS A 171 -7.10 -0.36 -32.12
N THR A 172 -5.93 0.08 -31.65
CA THR A 172 -5.74 0.66 -30.32
C THR A 172 -6.52 1.97 -30.22
N ILE A 173 -6.40 2.85 -31.21
CA ILE A 173 -7.12 4.14 -31.27
C ILE A 173 -8.64 3.92 -31.37
N ALA A 174 -9.09 3.03 -32.25
CA ALA A 174 -10.50 2.66 -32.42
C ALA A 174 -11.12 2.19 -31.11
N ARG A 175 -10.44 1.27 -30.41
CA ARG A 175 -10.89 0.79 -29.11
C ARG A 175 -10.99 1.93 -28.11
N THR A 176 -9.93 2.72 -27.91
CA THR A 176 -9.94 3.85 -26.96
C THR A 176 -11.08 4.84 -27.24
N LEU A 177 -11.34 5.16 -28.52
CA LEU A 177 -12.46 6.01 -28.92
C LEU A 177 -13.81 5.38 -28.60
N PHE A 178 -13.97 4.10 -28.93
CA PHE A 178 -15.18 3.34 -28.61
C PHE A 178 -15.45 3.33 -27.09
N GLU A 179 -14.44 3.06 -26.25
CA GLU A 179 -14.64 3.06 -24.79
C GLU A 179 -15.09 4.43 -24.28
N LYS A 180 -14.54 5.53 -24.82
CA LYS A 180 -14.92 6.91 -24.44
C LYS A 180 -16.31 7.33 -24.94
N LEU A 181 -16.77 6.71 -26.02
CA LEU A 181 -18.07 6.97 -26.64
C LEU A 181 -19.09 5.88 -26.30
N LEU A 182 -18.75 4.91 -25.44
CA LEU A 182 -19.61 3.78 -25.10
C LEU A 182 -21.02 4.21 -24.69
N PRO A 183 -21.20 5.26 -23.87
CA PRO A 183 -22.55 5.73 -23.53
C PRO A 183 -23.44 6.03 -24.74
N TYR A 184 -22.91 6.56 -25.85
CA TYR A 184 -23.69 6.76 -27.08
C TYR A 184 -24.12 5.44 -27.72
N PHE A 185 -23.29 4.40 -27.63
CA PHE A 185 -23.60 3.11 -28.25
C PHE A 185 -24.53 2.23 -27.41
N CYS A 186 -24.60 2.47 -26.10
CA CYS A 186 -25.40 1.64 -25.21
C CYS A 186 -26.71 2.31 -24.75
N THR A 187 -26.83 3.64 -24.69
CA THR A 187 -28.03 4.34 -24.15
C THR A 187 -29.34 3.76 -24.70
N GLU A 188 -30.25 3.38 -23.79
CA GLU A 188 -31.54 2.78 -24.16
C GLU A 188 -32.42 3.77 -24.94
N GLY A 189 -33.18 3.26 -25.92
CA GLY A 189 -34.05 4.07 -26.77
C GLY A 189 -33.33 4.99 -27.76
N TYR A 190 -31.99 4.94 -27.82
CA TYR A 190 -31.19 5.78 -28.70
C TYR A 190 -30.41 4.94 -29.72
N THR A 191 -30.46 5.35 -31.00
CA THR A 191 -29.65 4.74 -32.07
C THR A 191 -28.53 5.67 -32.46
N CYS A 192 -27.29 5.31 -32.10
CA CYS A 192 -26.12 6.07 -32.51
C CYS A 192 -25.88 5.98 -34.03
N PRO A 193 -25.56 7.11 -34.71
CA PRO A 193 -25.04 7.10 -36.07
C PRO A 193 -23.85 6.15 -36.26
N THR A 194 -23.58 5.75 -37.50
CA THR A 194 -22.45 4.87 -37.81
C THR A 194 -21.14 5.64 -37.68
N VAL A 195 -20.28 5.25 -36.73
CA VAL A 195 -18.97 5.87 -36.51
C VAL A 195 -17.87 4.95 -37.07
N VAL A 196 -17.09 5.46 -38.01
CA VAL A 196 -16.05 4.70 -38.72
C VAL A 196 -14.70 5.36 -38.54
N LEU A 197 -13.71 4.62 -38.06
CA LEU A 197 -12.30 5.03 -38.04
C LEU A 197 -11.58 4.50 -39.29
N LYS A 198 -10.85 5.36 -40.00
CA LYS A 198 -9.97 5.02 -41.12
C LYS A 198 -8.53 5.44 -40.83
N ASP A 199 -7.57 4.64 -41.27
CA ASP A 199 -6.14 4.94 -41.18
C ASP A 199 -5.62 5.34 -42.57
N GLU A 200 -5.15 6.58 -42.73
CA GLU A 200 -4.71 7.12 -44.03
C GLU A 200 -3.54 6.35 -44.63
N TYR A 201 -2.69 5.74 -43.80
CA TYR A 201 -1.47 5.10 -44.27
C TYR A 201 -1.70 3.75 -44.96
N ASN A 202 -2.61 2.92 -44.42
CA ASN A 202 -2.85 1.57 -44.92
C ASN A 202 -4.30 1.32 -45.36
N GLY A 203 -5.18 2.32 -45.26
CA GLY A 203 -6.60 2.21 -45.61
C GLY A 203 -7.42 1.36 -44.64
N ALA A 204 -6.86 0.93 -43.51
CA ALA A 204 -7.58 0.11 -42.54
C ALA A 204 -8.82 0.85 -42.04
N THR A 205 -9.95 0.15 -42.04
CA THR A 205 -11.26 0.71 -41.68
C THR A 205 -11.87 -0.10 -40.53
N ILE A 206 -12.32 0.57 -39.48
CA ILE A 206 -12.96 -0.04 -38.31
C ILE A 206 -14.25 0.70 -38.00
N THR A 207 -15.38 0.00 -38.04
CA THR A 207 -16.68 0.52 -37.55
C THR A 207 -16.73 0.36 -36.03
N LEU A 208 -16.85 1.48 -35.31
CA LEU A 208 -16.86 1.45 -33.84
C LEU A 208 -18.14 0.80 -33.28
N ASN A 209 -19.29 0.98 -33.94
CA ASN A 209 -20.56 0.38 -33.55
C ASN A 209 -20.50 -1.16 -33.44
N ASP A 210 -19.56 -1.79 -34.14
CA ASP A 210 -19.41 -3.25 -34.16
C ASP A 210 -18.79 -3.81 -32.87
N TYR A 211 -18.19 -2.99 -32.00
CA TYR A 211 -17.57 -3.48 -30.76
C TYR A 211 -18.57 -4.09 -29.78
N LEU A 212 -19.85 -3.68 -29.81
CA LEU A 212 -20.94 -4.33 -29.06
C LEU A 212 -21.51 -5.58 -29.75
N LYS A 213 -21.36 -5.66 -31.08
CA LYS A 213 -22.00 -6.71 -31.90
C LYS A 213 -21.10 -7.92 -32.14
N LYS A 214 -19.78 -7.76 -32.04
CA LYS A 214 -18.80 -8.79 -32.38
C LYS A 214 -18.39 -9.58 -31.15
N GLU A 215 -18.63 -10.89 -31.19
CA GLU A 215 -17.98 -11.84 -30.28
C GLU A 215 -16.52 -12.05 -30.70
N GLY A 216 -15.59 -12.02 -29.75
CA GLY A 216 -14.17 -12.17 -30.08
C GLY A 216 -13.21 -11.86 -28.94
N LYS A 217 -11.90 -11.90 -29.24
CA LYS A 217 -10.82 -11.66 -28.27
C LYS A 217 -10.85 -10.24 -27.67
N ASP A 218 -11.29 -9.26 -28.45
CA ASP A 218 -11.36 -7.84 -28.09
C ASP A 218 -12.82 -7.36 -27.92
N SER A 219 -13.74 -8.28 -27.64
CA SER A 219 -15.16 -7.96 -27.49
C SER A 219 -15.44 -7.16 -26.21
N ILE A 220 -16.49 -6.35 -26.27
CA ILE A 220 -17.06 -5.65 -25.12
C ILE A 220 -18.51 -6.11 -25.05
N ILE A 221 -18.84 -6.83 -23.98
CA ILE A 221 -20.15 -7.47 -23.82
C ILE A 221 -20.88 -6.79 -22.68
N GLU A 222 -22.08 -6.31 -22.95
CA GLU A 222 -22.98 -5.84 -21.91
C GLU A 222 -23.65 -7.02 -21.19
N LEU A 223 -23.67 -6.96 -19.86
CA LEU A 223 -24.32 -7.95 -19.02
C LEU A 223 -25.70 -7.46 -18.58
N THR A 224 -26.63 -7.41 -19.53
CA THR A 224 -27.97 -6.83 -19.32
C THR A 224 -28.74 -7.44 -18.15
N SER A 225 -28.52 -8.72 -17.82
CA SER A 225 -29.14 -9.39 -16.68
C SER A 225 -28.70 -8.86 -15.30
N TYR A 226 -27.62 -8.08 -15.26
CA TYR A 226 -27.09 -7.44 -14.05
C TYR A 226 -27.28 -5.93 -14.08
N ASN A 227 -27.94 -5.36 -15.10
CA ASN A 227 -28.28 -3.95 -15.07
C ASN A 227 -29.30 -3.70 -13.95
N GLN A 228 -29.11 -2.62 -13.21
CA GLN A 228 -29.90 -2.30 -12.02
C GLN A 228 -30.25 -0.81 -12.01
N GLU A 229 -31.39 -0.48 -11.42
CA GLU A 229 -31.75 0.89 -11.08
C GLU A 229 -31.82 1.01 -9.56
N TYR A 230 -31.25 2.09 -9.01
CA TYR A 230 -31.38 2.41 -7.59
C TYR A 230 -31.72 3.89 -7.38
N ILE A 231 -32.24 4.20 -6.20
CA ILE A 231 -32.68 5.54 -5.82
C ILE A 231 -31.85 6.04 -4.64
N LEU A 232 -31.37 7.29 -4.71
CA LEU A 232 -30.79 8.01 -3.59
C LEU A 232 -31.62 9.26 -3.29
N GLY A 233 -31.80 9.57 -2.00
CA GLY A 233 -32.52 10.74 -1.54
C GLY A 233 -31.61 11.95 -1.37
N GLU A 234 -32.05 13.10 -1.85
CA GLU A 234 -31.43 14.40 -1.60
C GLU A 234 -31.87 14.99 -0.25
N ASN A 235 -31.07 15.92 0.28
CA ASN A 235 -31.37 16.67 1.51
C ASN A 235 -32.69 17.46 1.45
N ASN A 236 -33.12 17.86 0.25
CA ASN A 236 -34.39 18.57 0.01
C ASN A 236 -35.62 17.63 -0.02
N GLY A 237 -35.43 16.31 0.15
CA GLY A 237 -36.48 15.30 0.10
C GLY A 237 -36.81 14.77 -1.30
N ASN A 238 -36.13 15.25 -2.35
CA ASN A 238 -36.24 14.69 -3.69
C ASN A 238 -35.51 13.34 -3.78
N ASN A 239 -35.95 12.50 -4.70
CA ASN A 239 -35.33 11.21 -4.99
C ASN A 239 -34.74 11.22 -6.39
N GLN A 240 -33.51 10.74 -6.52
CA GLN A 240 -32.79 10.68 -7.78
C GLN A 240 -32.58 9.22 -8.17
N ALA A 241 -32.98 8.87 -9.40
CA ALA A 241 -32.79 7.54 -9.96
C ALA A 241 -31.44 7.43 -10.67
N PHE A 242 -30.80 6.28 -10.53
CA PHE A 242 -29.51 5.96 -11.12
C PHE A 242 -29.60 4.61 -11.83
N ASP A 243 -29.37 4.62 -13.14
CA ASP A 243 -29.29 3.42 -13.98
C ASP A 243 -27.84 2.93 -14.05
N VAL A 244 -27.64 1.65 -13.73
CA VAL A 244 -26.34 1.00 -13.63
C VAL A 244 -26.23 -0.08 -14.69
N ARG A 245 -25.19 0.03 -15.52
CA ARG A 245 -24.96 -0.91 -16.62
C ARG A 245 -23.58 -1.51 -16.55
N VAL A 246 -23.50 -2.84 -16.64
CA VAL A 246 -22.25 -3.58 -16.43
C VAL A 246 -21.75 -4.19 -17.72
N PHE A 247 -20.45 -4.01 -18.00
CA PHE A 247 -19.81 -4.50 -19.21
C PHE A 247 -18.57 -5.33 -18.88
N LYS A 248 -18.42 -6.47 -19.55
CA LYS A 248 -17.16 -7.23 -19.61
C LYS A 248 -16.29 -6.71 -20.75
N PHE A 249 -15.07 -6.33 -20.41
CA PHE A 249 -14.06 -5.90 -21.38
C PHE A 249 -12.98 -6.97 -21.50
N TYR A 250 -12.96 -7.71 -22.62
CA TYR A 250 -11.93 -8.73 -22.86
C TYR A 250 -10.65 -8.14 -23.42
N SER A 251 -9.52 -8.75 -23.09
CA SER A 251 -8.16 -8.26 -23.44
C SER A 251 -8.01 -6.76 -23.13
N PRO A 252 -8.28 -6.33 -21.90
CA PRO A 252 -8.31 -4.91 -21.59
C PRO A 252 -6.90 -4.33 -21.65
N LYS A 253 -6.78 -3.08 -22.14
CA LYS A 253 -5.48 -2.37 -22.09
C LYS A 253 -5.15 -1.91 -20.66
N GLN A 254 -6.18 -1.58 -19.91
CA GLN A 254 -6.10 -1.14 -18.52
C GLN A 254 -6.50 -2.32 -17.64
N GLN A 255 -5.65 -2.70 -16.69
CA GLN A 255 -5.81 -3.96 -15.95
C GLN A 255 -6.84 -3.89 -14.80
N LYS A 256 -7.51 -2.75 -14.62
CA LYS A 256 -8.35 -2.50 -13.44
C LYS A 256 -9.80 -2.30 -13.84
N SER A 257 -10.68 -3.03 -13.19
CA SER A 257 -12.12 -2.82 -13.25
C SER A 257 -12.49 -1.46 -12.66
N GLN A 258 -13.52 -0.80 -13.20
CA GLN A 258 -13.83 0.59 -12.89
C GLN A 258 -15.33 0.88 -12.83
N VAL A 259 -15.74 1.80 -11.96
CA VAL A 259 -17.02 2.52 -12.05
C VAL A 259 -16.81 3.81 -12.83
N ASN A 260 -17.71 4.09 -13.76
CA ASN A 260 -17.67 5.26 -14.64
C ASN A 260 -18.97 6.04 -14.48
N LEU A 261 -18.88 7.26 -13.98
CA LEU A 261 -20.06 8.13 -13.88
C LEU A 261 -20.21 8.90 -15.19
N VAL A 262 -21.43 8.90 -15.72
CA VAL A 262 -21.76 9.45 -17.04
C VAL A 262 -22.63 10.68 -16.87
N ALA A 263 -22.30 11.74 -17.62
CA ALA A 263 -23.16 12.89 -17.79
C ALA A 263 -23.31 13.21 -19.28
N HIS A 264 -24.55 13.37 -19.76
CA HIS A 264 -24.92 13.68 -21.14
C HIS A 264 -24.21 12.75 -22.15
N LYS A 265 -24.32 11.44 -21.90
CA LYS A 265 -23.69 10.37 -22.69
C LYS A 265 -22.16 10.47 -22.79
N ARG A 266 -21.48 11.04 -21.80
CA ARG A 266 -20.02 11.10 -21.74
C ARG A 266 -19.52 10.69 -20.36
N THR A 267 -18.49 9.86 -20.31
CA THR A 267 -17.82 9.53 -19.05
C THR A 267 -17.12 10.78 -18.49
N VAL A 268 -17.41 11.11 -17.23
CA VAL A 268 -16.83 12.25 -16.51
C VAL A 268 -15.74 11.77 -15.56
N THR A 269 -16.06 10.79 -14.71
CA THR A 269 -15.13 10.19 -13.76
C THR A 269 -15.00 8.69 -13.98
N SER A 270 -13.83 8.14 -13.64
CA SER A 270 -13.54 6.71 -13.67
C SER A 270 -12.78 6.33 -12.40
N THR A 271 -13.41 5.55 -11.53
CA THR A 271 -12.85 5.14 -10.23
C THR A 271 -12.57 3.63 -10.24
N PRO A 272 -11.34 3.16 -9.92
CA PRO A 272 -11.04 1.74 -9.85
C PRO A 272 -11.87 1.04 -8.76
N ILE A 273 -12.52 -0.09 -9.08
CA ILE A 273 -13.36 -0.83 -8.10
C ILE A 273 -12.54 -1.32 -6.90
N GLN A 274 -11.23 -1.56 -7.10
CA GLN A 274 -10.32 -1.96 -6.03
C GLN A 274 -10.20 -0.96 -4.87
N THR A 275 -10.64 0.29 -5.03
CA THR A 275 -10.70 1.25 -3.91
C THR A 275 -11.79 0.89 -2.90
N TYR A 276 -12.77 0.10 -3.32
CA TYR A 276 -13.90 -0.36 -2.50
C TYR A 276 -13.78 -1.85 -2.17
N ILE A 277 -13.31 -2.67 -3.11
CA ILE A 277 -13.16 -4.13 -2.94
C ILE A 277 -11.77 -4.54 -3.45
N PRO A 278 -10.76 -4.70 -2.58
CA PRO A 278 -9.38 -4.97 -2.97
C PRO A 278 -9.20 -6.18 -3.91
N GLU A 279 -10.09 -7.17 -3.85
CA GLU A 279 -10.09 -8.35 -4.71
C GLU A 279 -10.28 -8.04 -6.21
N PHE A 280 -10.66 -6.80 -6.57
CA PHE A 280 -10.71 -6.30 -7.96
C PHE A 280 -9.35 -5.77 -8.48
N GLU A 281 -8.26 -5.91 -7.71
CA GLU A 281 -6.92 -5.45 -8.10
C GLU A 281 -6.39 -6.12 -9.38
N GLU A 282 -6.72 -7.39 -9.57
CA GLU A 282 -6.33 -8.20 -10.74
C GLU A 282 -7.50 -8.47 -11.69
N GLU A 283 -7.18 -8.72 -12.97
CA GLU A 283 -8.14 -9.16 -13.98
C GLU A 283 -8.87 -10.45 -13.57
N PHE A 284 -10.10 -10.61 -14.03
CA PHE A 284 -10.85 -11.85 -13.90
C PHE A 284 -10.59 -12.75 -15.11
N SER A 285 -10.87 -14.04 -14.97
CA SER A 285 -10.74 -14.98 -16.08
C SER A 285 -11.95 -15.90 -16.16
N GLU A 286 -12.31 -16.28 -17.38
CA GLU A 286 -13.35 -17.27 -17.65
C GLU A 286 -12.88 -18.22 -18.75
N THR A 287 -13.22 -19.50 -18.61
CA THR A 287 -12.92 -20.52 -19.61
C THR A 287 -14.17 -20.78 -20.44
N ASN A 288 -14.08 -20.58 -21.76
CA ASN A 288 -15.19 -20.88 -22.64
C ASN A 288 -15.39 -22.41 -22.81
N GLY A 289 -16.52 -22.82 -23.39
CA GLY A 289 -16.83 -24.24 -23.64
C GLY A 289 -15.84 -24.98 -24.55
N ALA A 290 -14.92 -24.26 -25.20
CA ALA A 290 -13.83 -24.83 -26.01
C ALA A 290 -12.49 -24.94 -25.24
N GLY A 291 -12.50 -24.72 -23.92
CA GLY A 291 -11.31 -24.83 -23.06
C GLY A 291 -10.34 -23.66 -23.14
N LYS A 292 -10.72 -22.54 -23.79
CA LYS A 292 -9.87 -21.35 -23.91
C LYS A 292 -10.21 -20.34 -22.81
N THR A 293 -9.24 -20.07 -21.95
CA THR A 293 -9.34 -19.03 -20.92
C THR A 293 -9.15 -17.64 -21.53
N ARG A 294 -10.04 -16.71 -21.15
CA ARG A 294 -9.95 -15.29 -21.53
C ARG A 294 -10.00 -14.44 -20.27
N ASN A 295 -9.15 -13.42 -20.25
CA ASN A 295 -9.18 -12.44 -19.18
C ASN A 295 -10.13 -11.29 -19.52
N PHE A 296 -10.77 -10.74 -18.49
CA PHE A 296 -11.63 -9.59 -18.59
C PHE A 296 -11.55 -8.71 -17.35
N ILE A 297 -11.94 -7.45 -17.50
CA ILE A 297 -12.31 -6.56 -16.38
C ILE A 297 -13.77 -6.19 -16.48
N LEU A 298 -14.34 -5.71 -15.38
CA LEU A 298 -15.67 -5.11 -15.37
C LEU A 298 -15.57 -3.58 -15.47
N LYS A 299 -16.36 -3.00 -16.36
CA LYS A 299 -16.64 -1.57 -16.35
C LYS A 299 -18.12 -1.34 -16.10
N VAL A 300 -18.41 -0.64 -15.02
CA VAL A 300 -19.77 -0.23 -14.67
C VAL A 300 -19.96 1.21 -15.12
N TYR A 301 -21.10 1.52 -15.74
CA TYR A 301 -21.48 2.86 -16.16
C TYR A 301 -22.75 3.25 -15.43
N VAL A 302 -22.74 4.43 -14.81
CA VAL A 302 -23.86 4.96 -14.04
C VAL A 302 -24.42 6.19 -14.76
N PHE A 303 -25.71 6.17 -15.04
CA PHE A 303 -26.45 7.23 -15.73
C PHE A 303 -27.51 7.81 -14.78
N SER A 304 -27.67 9.14 -14.76
CA SER A 304 -28.72 9.80 -13.98
C SER A 304 -28.91 11.24 -14.45
N CYS A 305 -30.14 11.75 -14.38
CA CYS A 305 -30.41 13.18 -14.54
C CYS A 305 -29.65 14.03 -13.51
N PHE A 306 -29.46 13.52 -12.29
CA PHE A 306 -28.67 14.21 -11.26
C PHE A 306 -27.20 14.42 -11.69
N LEU A 307 -26.60 13.45 -12.37
CA LEU A 307 -25.23 13.56 -12.88
C LEU A 307 -25.15 14.55 -14.04
N ASP A 308 -26.15 14.56 -14.91
CA ASP A 308 -26.29 15.50 -16.01
C ASP A 308 -26.34 16.96 -15.52
N ASP A 309 -27.16 17.23 -14.50
CA ASP A 309 -27.37 18.57 -13.96
C ASP A 309 -26.16 19.10 -13.17
N ASN A 310 -25.33 18.21 -12.60
CA ASN A 310 -24.24 18.57 -11.70
C ASN A 310 -22.84 18.29 -12.26
N VAL A 311 -22.67 18.15 -13.57
CA VAL A 311 -21.33 18.02 -14.18
C VAL A 311 -20.65 19.38 -14.34
N SER A 312 -19.33 19.48 -14.25
CA SER A 312 -18.62 20.75 -14.49
C SER A 312 -18.59 21.19 -15.97
N LEU A 313 -18.14 22.42 -16.24
CA LEU A 313 -18.06 22.97 -17.61
C LEU A 313 -17.13 22.18 -18.53
N GLU A 314 -15.94 21.81 -18.04
CA GLU A 314 -14.96 21.04 -18.80
C GLU A 314 -15.24 19.53 -18.79
N ARG A 315 -16.22 19.08 -18.01
CA ARG A 315 -16.56 17.66 -17.78
C ARG A 315 -15.38 16.86 -17.22
N GLY A 316 -14.61 17.49 -16.33
CA GLY A 316 -13.50 16.83 -15.61
C GLY A 316 -13.91 16.25 -14.26
N ASN A 317 -15.05 16.67 -13.72
CA ASN A 317 -15.57 16.31 -12.40
C ASN A 317 -17.07 16.69 -12.31
N PHE A 318 -17.66 16.38 -11.17
CA PHE A 318 -18.98 16.88 -10.76
C PHE A 318 -18.84 18.02 -9.76
N ASP A 319 -19.91 18.82 -9.65
CA ASP A 319 -20.02 19.99 -8.80
C ASP A 319 -20.54 19.64 -7.37
N PHE A 320 -20.65 18.34 -7.06
CA PHE A 320 -20.87 17.80 -5.70
C PHE A 320 -19.62 17.11 -5.14
N SER A 321 -19.58 16.95 -3.82
CA SER A 321 -18.45 16.41 -3.06
C SER A 321 -18.26 14.91 -3.25
N LYS A 322 -17.00 14.46 -3.12
CA LYS A 322 -16.65 13.05 -3.23
C LYS A 322 -17.11 12.21 -2.05
N GLU A 323 -16.75 12.63 -0.84
CA GLU A 323 -16.93 11.87 0.40
C GLU A 323 -18.33 12.09 0.98
N SER A 324 -18.57 13.32 1.44
CA SER A 324 -19.83 13.75 2.02
C SER A 324 -20.20 15.10 1.41
N ASP A 325 -21.40 15.15 0.83
CA ASP A 325 -21.95 16.36 0.24
C ASP A 325 -23.05 16.93 1.15
N LEU A 326 -22.82 18.13 1.68
CA LEU A 326 -23.77 18.80 2.57
C LEU A 326 -24.89 19.52 1.81
N GLN A 327 -24.68 19.82 0.52
CA GLN A 327 -25.62 20.61 -0.27
C GLN A 327 -26.76 19.73 -0.79
N TYR A 328 -26.40 18.66 -1.49
CA TYR A 328 -27.33 17.74 -2.13
C TYR A 328 -27.64 16.52 -1.25
N GLY A 329 -26.73 16.12 -0.35
CA GLY A 329 -26.89 14.90 0.46
C GLY A 329 -26.53 13.61 -0.28
N ILE A 330 -26.16 13.71 -1.56
CA ILE A 330 -25.69 12.63 -2.41
C ILE A 330 -24.22 12.90 -2.76
N SER A 331 -23.32 11.99 -2.37
CA SER A 331 -21.89 12.07 -2.68
C SER A 331 -21.46 11.12 -3.79
N GLN A 332 -20.28 11.37 -4.36
CA GLN A 332 -19.71 10.48 -5.40
C GLN A 332 -19.50 9.06 -4.87
N VAL A 333 -19.00 8.92 -3.64
CA VAL A 333 -18.77 7.63 -2.98
C VAL A 333 -20.08 6.85 -2.84
N GLN A 334 -21.18 7.49 -2.42
CA GLN A 334 -22.48 6.81 -2.29
C GLN A 334 -23.00 6.25 -3.62
N ILE A 335 -22.86 7.01 -4.71
CA ILE A 335 -23.25 6.58 -6.06
C ILE A 335 -22.36 5.40 -6.52
N GLU A 336 -21.05 5.51 -6.30
CA GLU A 336 -20.09 4.49 -6.70
C GLU A 336 -20.25 3.18 -5.90
N GLU A 337 -20.48 3.24 -4.58
CA GLU A 337 -20.70 2.06 -3.72
C GLU A 337 -21.87 1.20 -4.19
N GLN A 338 -22.99 1.81 -4.59
CA GLN A 338 -24.13 1.04 -5.12
C GLN A 338 -23.77 0.38 -6.45
N ALA A 339 -23.07 1.09 -7.34
CA ALA A 339 -22.61 0.53 -8.61
C ALA A 339 -21.56 -0.60 -8.43
N VAL A 340 -20.71 -0.50 -7.41
CA VAL A 340 -19.74 -1.53 -7.05
C VAL A 340 -20.43 -2.81 -6.59
N LYS A 341 -21.55 -2.74 -5.86
CA LYS A 341 -22.33 -3.93 -5.47
C LYS A 341 -22.79 -4.72 -6.70
N THR A 342 -23.29 -4.02 -7.72
CA THR A 342 -23.70 -4.65 -8.99
C THR A 342 -22.53 -5.34 -9.69
N ALA A 343 -21.33 -4.73 -9.71
CA ALA A 343 -20.14 -5.39 -10.23
C ALA A 343 -19.71 -6.61 -9.39
N HIS A 344 -19.81 -6.51 -8.07
CA HIS A 344 -19.49 -7.61 -7.16
C HIS A 344 -20.38 -8.82 -7.42
N GLU A 345 -21.68 -8.63 -7.63
CA GLU A 345 -22.62 -9.72 -7.95
C GLU A 345 -22.20 -10.54 -9.17
N VAL A 346 -21.67 -9.89 -10.22
CA VAL A 346 -21.23 -10.55 -11.46
C VAL A 346 -20.08 -11.54 -11.24
N VAL A 347 -19.18 -11.25 -10.30
CA VAL A 347 -17.95 -12.02 -10.04
C VAL A 347 -17.86 -12.52 -8.61
N CYS A 348 -19.01 -12.61 -7.91
CA CYS A 348 -19.06 -12.88 -6.47
C CYS A 348 -18.34 -14.17 -6.09
N GLU A 349 -18.49 -15.25 -6.87
CA GLU A 349 -17.80 -16.51 -6.63
C GLU A 349 -16.27 -16.37 -6.67
N GLU A 350 -15.74 -15.61 -7.62
CA GLU A 350 -14.30 -15.40 -7.78
C GLU A 350 -13.76 -14.45 -6.70
N VAL A 351 -14.51 -13.41 -6.36
CA VAL A 351 -14.19 -12.51 -5.24
C VAL A 351 -14.16 -13.29 -3.91
N ASN A 352 -15.11 -14.19 -3.67
CA ASN A 352 -15.14 -15.03 -2.47
C ASN A 352 -13.93 -15.97 -2.39
N LYS A 353 -13.47 -16.52 -3.53
CA LYS A 353 -12.23 -17.32 -3.59
C LYS A 353 -11.00 -16.47 -3.25
N ARG A 354 -10.90 -15.27 -3.82
CA ARG A 354 -9.80 -14.33 -3.54
C ARG A 354 -9.79 -13.91 -2.06
N THR A 355 -10.95 -13.60 -1.51
CA THR A 355 -11.14 -13.27 -0.08
C THR A 355 -10.72 -14.45 0.82
N SER A 356 -11.14 -15.68 0.47
CA SER A 356 -10.75 -16.89 1.22
C SER A 356 -9.24 -17.14 1.17
N LYS A 357 -8.59 -16.85 0.03
CA LYS A 357 -7.13 -16.92 -0.08
C LYS A 357 -6.45 -15.86 0.80
N LYS A 358 -6.96 -14.62 0.80
CA LYS A 358 -6.48 -13.53 1.66
C LYS A 358 -6.58 -13.93 3.15
N GLN A 359 -7.71 -14.47 3.58
CA GLN A 359 -7.91 -15.00 4.94
C GLN A 359 -6.89 -16.08 5.30
N ARG A 360 -6.62 -17.03 4.39
CA ARG A 360 -5.60 -18.07 4.63
C ARG A 360 -4.21 -17.49 4.79
N LEU A 361 -3.82 -16.50 4.00
CA LEU A 361 -2.51 -15.83 4.15
C LEU A 361 -2.37 -15.16 5.52
N VAL A 362 -3.42 -14.48 5.99
CA VAL A 362 -3.46 -13.86 7.32
C VAL A 362 -3.33 -14.91 8.43
N VAL A 363 -4.13 -15.98 8.36
CA VAL A 363 -4.10 -17.06 9.36
C VAL A 363 -2.76 -17.79 9.35
N ASP A 364 -2.20 -18.06 8.17
CA ASP A 364 -0.89 -18.72 8.04
C ASP A 364 0.24 -17.87 8.64
N TYR A 365 0.23 -16.56 8.39
CA TYR A 365 1.19 -15.63 8.99
C TYR A 365 1.07 -15.60 10.51
N ILE A 366 -0.15 -15.44 11.03
CA ILE A 366 -0.38 -15.38 12.48
C ILE A 366 0.03 -16.69 13.15
N ASN A 367 -0.31 -17.84 12.59
CA ASN A 367 0.05 -19.12 13.19
C ASN A 367 1.56 -19.41 13.17
N LYS A 368 2.31 -18.90 12.19
CA LYS A 368 3.74 -19.20 12.02
C LYS A 368 4.66 -18.15 12.65
N GLU A 369 4.35 -16.88 12.39
CA GLU A 369 5.26 -15.77 12.68
C GLU A 369 4.75 -14.86 13.80
N ALA A 370 3.43 -14.73 13.98
CA ALA A 370 2.83 -13.79 14.94
C ALA A 370 1.70 -14.39 15.81
N PRO A 371 1.94 -15.49 16.55
CA PRO A 371 0.88 -16.22 17.27
C PRO A 371 0.21 -15.42 18.40
N TRP A 372 0.82 -14.33 18.86
CA TRP A 372 0.21 -13.41 19.83
C TRP A 372 -1.02 -12.67 19.28
N HIS A 373 -1.21 -12.62 17.95
CA HIS A 373 -2.40 -12.03 17.33
C HIS A 373 -3.57 -13.02 17.19
N THR A 374 -3.40 -14.29 17.56
CA THR A 374 -4.42 -15.35 17.35
C THR A 374 -5.79 -15.00 17.92
N GLN A 375 -5.84 -14.38 19.11
CA GLN A 375 -7.11 -14.03 19.75
C GLN A 375 -7.85 -12.89 19.04
N MET A 376 -7.15 -12.12 18.21
CA MET A 376 -7.70 -10.97 17.50
C MET A 376 -8.22 -11.34 16.11
N LEU A 377 -7.95 -12.55 15.61
CA LEU A 377 -8.34 -13.02 14.27
C LEU A 377 -9.84 -12.82 13.96
N ASP A 378 -10.72 -13.04 14.95
CA ASP A 378 -12.17 -12.94 14.76
C ASP A 378 -12.70 -11.50 14.86
N THR A 379 -11.89 -10.57 15.35
CA THR A 379 -12.31 -9.19 15.68
C THR A 379 -11.72 -8.15 14.74
N VAL A 380 -10.56 -8.44 14.14
CA VAL A 380 -9.85 -7.51 13.26
C VAL A 380 -10.48 -7.54 11.88
N ASP A 381 -10.91 -6.37 11.42
CA ASP A 381 -11.35 -6.22 10.04
C ASP A 381 -10.14 -6.27 9.09
N ILE A 382 -10.24 -7.18 8.13
CA ILE A 382 -9.23 -7.41 7.09
C ILE A 382 -9.78 -7.08 5.69
N SER A 383 -10.96 -6.47 5.59
CA SER A 383 -11.56 -6.07 4.31
C SER A 383 -10.60 -5.19 3.50
N ASP A 384 -9.98 -4.22 4.18
CA ASP A 384 -9.14 -3.18 3.59
C ASP A 384 -7.74 -3.67 3.20
N LEU A 385 -7.37 -4.89 3.63
CA LEU A 385 -6.11 -5.47 3.21
C LEU A 385 -6.11 -5.72 1.69
N PRO A 386 -4.97 -5.46 1.00
CA PRO A 386 -4.79 -5.80 -0.41
C PRO A 386 -5.10 -7.27 -0.70
N MET A 387 -5.36 -7.59 -1.96
CA MET A 387 -5.70 -8.96 -2.38
C MET A 387 -4.63 -10.00 -1.97
N ASN A 388 -3.36 -9.63 -2.08
CA ASN A 388 -2.22 -10.43 -1.61
C ASN A 388 -1.39 -9.58 -0.62
N PRO A 389 -1.79 -9.51 0.67
CA PRO A 389 -1.12 -8.65 1.63
C PRO A 389 0.27 -9.22 1.97
N SER A 390 1.26 -8.34 2.15
CA SER A 390 2.56 -8.73 2.70
C SER A 390 2.46 -9.00 4.20
N GLU A 391 3.40 -9.77 4.73
CA GLU A 391 3.51 -10.04 6.18
C GLU A 391 3.55 -8.74 7.00
N GLU A 392 4.29 -7.72 6.55
CA GLU A 392 4.33 -6.39 7.17
C GLU A 392 2.97 -5.70 7.18
N GLN A 393 2.18 -5.80 6.09
CA GLN A 393 0.85 -5.21 6.02
C GLN A 393 -0.14 -5.90 6.96
N ILE A 394 -0.03 -7.22 7.09
CA ILE A 394 -0.81 -8.00 8.06
C ILE A 394 -0.46 -7.54 9.47
N GLU A 395 0.82 -7.51 9.83
CA GLU A 395 1.28 -7.09 11.16
C GLU A 395 0.82 -5.67 11.50
N LEU A 396 0.99 -4.71 10.58
CA LEU A 396 0.55 -3.33 10.77
C LEU A 396 -0.96 -3.23 11.02
N THR A 397 -1.77 -4.06 10.37
CA THR A 397 -3.23 -4.06 10.54
C THR A 397 -3.62 -4.53 11.93
N PHE A 398 -3.02 -5.63 12.40
CA PHE A 398 -3.27 -6.15 13.75
C PHE A 398 -2.74 -5.21 14.84
N GLN A 399 -1.57 -4.59 14.65
CA GLN A 399 -1.02 -3.61 15.58
C GLN A 399 -1.90 -2.35 15.67
N LYS A 400 -2.43 -1.85 14.54
CA LYS A 400 -3.38 -0.73 14.55
C LYS A 400 -4.67 -1.09 15.29
N ALA A 401 -5.22 -2.28 15.03
CA ALA A 401 -6.41 -2.73 15.74
C ALA A 401 -6.16 -2.84 17.26
N LYS A 402 -5.00 -3.39 17.66
CA LYS A 402 -4.58 -3.48 19.06
C LYS A 402 -4.48 -2.10 19.70
N PHE A 403 -3.78 -1.17 19.05
CA PHE A 403 -3.65 0.21 19.53
C PHE A 403 -5.00 0.89 19.72
N ASN A 404 -5.95 0.68 18.81
CA ASN A 404 -7.29 1.22 18.92
C ASN A 404 -8.04 0.63 20.13
N VAL A 405 -7.96 -0.69 20.34
CA VAL A 405 -8.57 -1.37 21.50
C VAL A 405 -7.99 -0.85 22.82
N GLU A 406 -6.68 -0.68 22.91
CA GLU A 406 -6.01 -0.10 24.10
C GLU A 406 -6.42 1.37 24.33
N GLY A 407 -6.58 2.14 23.24
CA GLY A 407 -7.05 3.51 23.28
C GLY A 407 -8.45 3.62 23.87
N GLU A 408 -9.38 2.78 23.41
CA GLU A 408 -10.73 2.68 23.96
C GLU A 408 -10.72 2.21 25.42
N LEU A 409 -9.90 1.21 25.74
CA LEU A 409 -9.79 0.73 27.13
C LEU A 409 -9.30 1.81 28.09
N LYS A 410 -8.34 2.65 27.68
CA LYS A 410 -7.89 3.82 28.47
C LYS A 410 -9.00 4.85 28.67
N LYS A 411 -9.85 5.08 27.65
CA LYS A 411 -11.02 5.97 27.78
C LYS A 411 -12.04 5.38 28.75
N ASP A 412 -12.34 4.08 28.64
CA ASP A 412 -13.28 3.36 29.50
C ASP A 412 -12.83 3.39 30.97
N VAL A 413 -11.55 3.10 31.25
CA VAL A 413 -10.97 3.19 32.59
C VAL A 413 -11.10 4.61 33.16
N LYS A 414 -10.80 5.64 32.35
CA LYS A 414 -10.93 7.03 32.78
C LYS A 414 -12.38 7.42 33.07
N ALA A 415 -13.32 6.92 32.28
CA ALA A 415 -14.75 7.15 32.48
C ALA A 415 -15.27 6.49 33.77
N ILE A 416 -14.83 5.26 34.07
CA ILE A 416 -15.12 4.56 35.33
C ILE A 416 -14.57 5.32 36.53
N LEU A 417 -13.29 5.73 36.49
CA LEU A 417 -12.66 6.46 37.59
C LEU A 417 -13.31 7.83 37.86
N ALA A 418 -14.02 8.39 36.89
CA ALA A 418 -14.76 9.64 37.01
C ALA A 418 -16.24 9.47 37.41
N SER A 419 -16.76 8.23 37.47
CA SER A 419 -18.17 7.97 37.77
C SER A 419 -18.38 7.77 39.28
N GLU A 420 -19.40 8.42 39.84
CA GLU A 420 -19.75 8.33 41.28
C GLU A 420 -20.73 7.16 41.60
N ASP A 421 -21.12 6.37 40.60
CA ASP A 421 -22.22 5.40 40.70
C ASP A 421 -21.74 3.96 40.97
N THR A 422 -21.76 3.54 42.24
CA THR A 422 -21.14 2.31 42.75
C THR A 422 -21.72 0.99 42.25
N GLU A 423 -22.98 0.94 41.81
CA GLU A 423 -23.59 -0.32 41.33
C GLU A 423 -23.23 -0.60 39.86
N SER A 424 -23.21 0.42 38.98
CA SER A 424 -22.78 0.25 37.57
C SER A 424 -21.27 0.04 37.42
N LEU A 425 -20.50 0.42 38.44
CA LEU A 425 -19.06 0.27 38.51
C LEU A 425 -18.62 -1.19 38.55
N HIS A 426 -19.37 -2.08 39.22
CA HIS A 426 -18.93 -3.47 39.41
C HIS A 426 -18.98 -4.31 38.12
N ASP A 427 -20.06 -4.20 37.35
CA ASP A 427 -20.22 -4.94 36.09
C ASP A 427 -19.29 -4.40 34.99
N LYS A 428 -19.17 -3.06 34.88
CA LYS A 428 -18.24 -2.43 33.94
C LYS A 428 -16.77 -2.67 34.32
N ALA A 429 -16.44 -2.71 35.61
CA ALA A 429 -15.09 -3.06 36.07
C ALA A 429 -14.73 -4.51 35.75
N ALA A 430 -15.66 -5.46 35.89
CA ALA A 430 -15.41 -6.86 35.56
C ALA A 430 -15.11 -7.05 34.06
N ASP A 431 -15.87 -6.38 33.18
CA ASP A 431 -15.63 -6.39 31.73
C ASP A 431 -14.26 -5.79 31.36
N ILE A 432 -13.94 -4.61 31.91
CA ILE A 432 -12.65 -3.96 31.68
C ILE A 432 -11.49 -4.81 32.21
N LEU A 433 -11.63 -5.42 33.40
CA LEU A 433 -10.61 -6.32 33.95
C LEU A 433 -10.41 -7.56 33.07
N GLY A 434 -11.48 -8.08 32.47
CA GLY A 434 -11.40 -9.14 31.46
C GLY A 434 -10.59 -8.70 30.24
N ARG A 435 -10.92 -7.55 29.66
CA ARG A 435 -10.21 -6.99 28.50
C ARG A 435 -8.74 -6.66 28.80
N ILE A 436 -8.44 -6.12 29.99
CA ILE A 436 -7.06 -5.90 30.47
C ILE A 436 -6.32 -7.24 30.58
N SER A 437 -6.97 -8.26 31.15
CA SER A 437 -6.36 -9.57 31.28
C SER A 437 -6.02 -10.17 29.91
N ASP A 438 -6.88 -10.01 28.90
CA ASP A 438 -6.63 -10.53 27.56
C ASP A 438 -5.53 -9.73 26.83
N SER A 439 -5.51 -8.39 26.97
CA SER A 439 -4.40 -7.57 26.49
C SER A 439 -3.06 -7.98 27.11
N ASN A 440 -3.02 -8.15 28.42
CA ASN A 440 -1.81 -8.57 29.14
C ASN A 440 -1.35 -9.98 28.74
N LYS A 441 -2.27 -10.90 28.42
CA LYS A 441 -1.91 -12.21 27.87
C LYS A 441 -1.22 -12.07 26.50
N ASN A 442 -1.73 -11.19 25.64
CA ASN A 442 -1.12 -10.93 24.32
C ASN A 442 0.26 -10.27 24.44
N ASP A 443 0.43 -9.32 25.36
CA ASP A 443 1.74 -8.70 25.64
C ASP A 443 2.75 -9.71 26.18
N LEU A 444 2.32 -10.59 27.09
CA LEU A 444 3.16 -11.68 27.58
C LEU A 444 3.51 -12.66 26.46
N ALA A 445 2.57 -12.98 25.59
CA ALA A 445 2.80 -13.83 24.42
C ALA A 445 3.86 -13.22 23.49
N HIS A 446 3.74 -11.93 23.19
CA HIS A 446 4.71 -11.19 22.39
C HIS A 446 6.10 -11.18 23.06
N TYR A 447 6.17 -10.92 24.37
CA TYR A 447 7.42 -10.95 25.13
C TYR A 447 8.12 -12.32 25.07
N VAL A 448 7.36 -13.41 25.24
CA VAL A 448 7.88 -14.77 25.13
C VAL A 448 8.35 -15.07 23.71
N ALA A 449 7.64 -14.61 22.68
CA ALA A 449 8.05 -14.81 21.30
C ALA A 449 9.38 -14.09 20.98
N LEU A 450 9.56 -12.86 21.46
CA LEU A 450 10.83 -12.14 21.34
C LEU A 450 11.98 -12.92 22.00
N ARG A 451 11.73 -13.52 23.17
CA ARG A 451 12.71 -14.41 23.82
C ARG A 451 13.06 -15.63 22.95
N CYS A 452 12.10 -16.20 22.22
CA CYS A 452 12.36 -17.27 21.26
C CYS A 452 13.31 -16.79 20.15
N SER A 453 13.02 -15.63 19.54
CA SER A 453 13.88 -15.05 18.50
C SER A 453 15.30 -14.78 19.01
N VAL A 454 15.44 -14.30 20.25
CA VAL A 454 16.75 -14.12 20.89
C VAL A 454 17.48 -15.46 21.07
N ILE A 455 16.79 -16.54 21.48
CA ILE A 455 17.37 -17.88 21.58
C ILE A 455 17.83 -18.39 20.20
N ASP A 456 17.07 -18.14 19.15
CA ASP A 456 17.43 -18.55 17.79
C ASP A 456 18.63 -17.78 17.24
N ILE A 457 18.69 -16.46 17.48
CA ILE A 457 19.85 -15.63 17.18
C ILE A 457 21.07 -16.13 17.98
N PHE A 458 20.89 -16.42 19.27
CA PHE A 458 21.94 -16.94 20.13
C PHE A 458 22.46 -18.28 19.63
N LYS A 459 21.57 -19.22 19.29
CA LYS A 459 21.91 -20.52 18.69
C LYS A 459 22.72 -20.34 17.41
N LYS A 460 22.27 -19.49 16.49
CA LYS A 460 22.96 -19.21 15.23
C LYS A 460 24.35 -18.59 15.45
N SER A 461 24.50 -17.75 16.48
CA SER A 461 25.80 -17.15 16.82
C SER A 461 26.85 -18.16 17.29
N LEU A 462 26.42 -19.32 17.80
CA LEU A 462 27.29 -20.41 18.26
C LEU A 462 27.72 -21.36 17.12
N GLU A 463 27.13 -21.25 15.94
CA GLU A 463 27.49 -22.02 14.75
C GLU A 463 28.72 -21.39 14.05
N SER A 464 29.44 -22.18 13.26
CA SER A 464 30.54 -21.67 12.43
C SER A 464 29.99 -20.96 11.20
N GLY A 465 30.53 -19.79 10.85
CA GLY A 465 30.20 -19.11 9.60
C GLY A 465 30.69 -19.88 8.36
N ASP A 466 30.33 -19.38 7.17
CA ASP A 466 30.72 -19.98 5.88
C ASP A 466 32.25 -20.03 5.67
N ASP A 467 33.01 -19.22 6.41
CA ASP A 467 34.47 -19.19 6.44
C ASP A 467 35.09 -20.18 7.45
N GLY A 468 34.26 -21.00 8.11
CA GLY A 468 34.65 -21.95 9.15
C GLY A 468 35.04 -21.31 10.49
N LYS A 469 34.90 -19.99 10.65
CA LYS A 469 35.22 -19.29 11.91
C LYS A 469 33.97 -19.12 12.77
N PHE A 470 34.16 -19.24 14.08
CA PHE A 470 33.13 -18.95 15.06
C PHE A 470 33.05 -17.45 15.36
N SER A 471 31.85 -17.00 15.72
CA SER A 471 31.58 -15.65 16.20
C SER A 471 32.60 -15.20 17.24
N SER A 472 32.96 -13.92 17.21
CA SER A 472 33.79 -13.36 18.27
C SER A 472 33.01 -13.39 19.59
N GLU A 473 33.73 -13.47 20.71
CA GLU A 473 33.13 -13.32 22.03
C GLU A 473 32.36 -11.99 22.16
N GLY A 474 32.71 -10.97 21.37
CA GLY A 474 31.99 -9.69 21.38
C GLY A 474 30.54 -9.84 20.95
N VAL A 475 30.30 -10.62 19.90
CA VAL A 475 28.95 -10.85 19.34
C VAL A 475 28.10 -11.67 20.31
N VAL A 476 28.64 -12.76 20.86
CA VAL A 476 27.93 -13.61 21.82
C VAL A 476 27.65 -12.86 23.11
N HIS A 477 28.58 -12.01 23.54
CA HIS A 477 28.38 -11.11 24.67
C HIS A 477 27.27 -10.09 24.37
N ASP A 478 27.32 -9.38 23.24
CA ASP A 478 26.34 -8.34 22.88
C ASP A 478 24.90 -8.89 22.80
N ILE A 479 24.71 -10.17 22.46
CA ILE A 479 23.39 -10.83 22.51
C ILE A 479 22.89 -10.97 23.96
N ILE A 480 23.77 -11.29 24.90
CA ILE A 480 23.44 -11.46 26.33
C ILE A 480 23.32 -10.10 27.02
N PHE A 481 24.30 -9.23 26.81
CA PHE A 481 24.38 -7.88 27.37
C PHE A 481 25.24 -6.96 26.47
N PRO A 482 24.80 -5.74 26.12
CA PRO A 482 25.60 -4.82 25.31
C PRO A 482 26.93 -4.43 25.97
N ARG A 483 28.06 -4.59 25.27
CA ARG A 483 29.37 -4.13 25.78
C ARG A 483 29.41 -2.62 25.98
N LYS A 484 30.11 -2.17 27.04
CA LYS A 484 30.18 -0.75 27.48
C LYS A 484 28.84 -0.16 27.95
N GLY A 485 27.87 -1.01 28.29
CA GLY A 485 26.62 -0.62 28.93
C GLY A 485 26.76 -0.61 30.46
N ASP A 486 26.04 0.30 31.11
CA ASP A 486 25.77 0.31 32.55
C ASP A 486 24.25 0.33 32.77
N SER A 487 23.76 -0.07 33.95
CA SER A 487 22.31 -0.13 34.24
C SER A 487 21.61 1.23 34.24
N LEU A 488 22.36 2.34 34.14
CA LEU A 488 21.82 3.69 33.95
C LEU A 488 21.60 4.02 32.46
N LYS A 489 22.29 3.32 31.55
CA LYS A 489 22.24 3.53 30.09
C LYS A 489 21.60 2.40 29.30
N THR A 490 21.50 1.20 29.87
CA THR A 490 20.91 0.02 29.20
C THR A 490 19.61 -0.36 29.89
N PRO A 491 18.46 0.09 29.36
CA PRO A 491 17.13 -0.33 29.81
C PRO A 491 17.01 -1.85 29.90
N PHE A 492 16.11 -2.33 30.77
CA PHE A 492 15.78 -3.75 30.93
C PHE A 492 15.49 -4.47 29.60
N GLN A 493 14.88 -3.77 28.65
CA GLN A 493 14.50 -4.29 27.34
C GLN A 493 15.70 -4.48 26.38
N GLU A 494 16.87 -3.94 26.73
CA GLU A 494 18.08 -3.95 25.89
C GLU A 494 19.10 -5.03 26.30
N HIS A 495 18.75 -5.90 27.25
CA HIS A 495 19.62 -7.01 27.67
C HIS A 495 18.89 -8.35 27.86
N ASN A 496 19.59 -9.45 27.64
CA ASN A 496 19.04 -10.81 27.68
C ASN A 496 19.68 -11.71 28.76
N LEU A 497 19.97 -11.14 29.93
CA LEU A 497 20.60 -11.86 31.05
C LEU A 497 19.79 -13.08 31.52
N TRP A 498 18.48 -13.08 31.28
CA TRP A 498 17.62 -14.24 31.49
C TRP A 498 18.10 -15.50 30.75
N LEU A 499 18.89 -15.37 29.67
CA LEU A 499 19.58 -16.49 29.02
C LEU A 499 20.50 -17.26 29.99
N ILE A 500 21.09 -16.57 30.97
CA ILE A 500 21.94 -17.18 31.99
C ILE A 500 21.09 -17.64 33.17
N ASP A 501 20.30 -16.73 33.76
CA ASP A 501 19.47 -16.99 34.93
C ASP A 501 18.29 -16.00 35.00
N GLU A 502 17.08 -16.48 35.28
CA GLU A 502 15.87 -15.64 35.33
C GLU A 502 15.88 -14.62 36.49
N ARG A 503 16.65 -14.89 37.56
CA ARG A 503 16.83 -13.96 38.68
C ARG A 503 17.49 -12.66 38.25
N LEU A 504 18.23 -12.71 37.12
CA LEU A 504 18.90 -11.55 36.54
C LEU A 504 17.96 -10.58 35.83
N ASN A 505 16.64 -10.77 35.93
CA ASN A 505 15.68 -9.77 35.47
C ASN A 505 15.32 -8.73 36.55
N PHE A 506 15.62 -8.99 37.83
CA PHE A 506 15.15 -8.21 38.99
C PHE A 506 16.28 -7.41 39.67
N THR A 507 17.08 -6.72 38.86
CA THR A 507 18.42 -6.22 39.21
C THR A 507 18.42 -4.72 39.13
N GLU A 508 19.00 -4.05 40.14
CA GLU A 508 19.08 -2.59 40.15
C GLU A 508 20.42 -2.07 39.61
N TYR A 509 21.51 -2.83 39.76
CA TYR A 509 22.82 -2.38 39.30
C TYR A 509 23.61 -3.40 38.46
N LEU A 510 24.10 -2.93 37.31
CA LEU A 510 24.92 -3.70 36.39
C LEU A 510 25.95 -2.83 35.68
N SER A 511 27.16 -3.36 35.52
CA SER A 511 28.24 -2.74 34.74
C SER A 511 28.96 -3.79 33.89
N SER A 512 29.13 -3.50 32.59
CA SER A 512 29.88 -4.31 31.62
C SER A 512 30.99 -3.48 30.97
N ASP A 513 32.25 -3.95 31.05
CA ASP A 513 33.42 -3.33 30.39
C ASP A 513 33.74 -1.87 30.82
N VAL A 514 33.10 -1.33 31.85
CA VAL A 514 33.44 -0.04 32.44
C VAL A 514 34.21 -0.28 33.75
N PRO A 515 35.44 0.25 33.91
CA PRO A 515 36.11 0.19 35.19
C PRO A 515 35.26 0.95 36.21
N LEU A 516 34.88 0.26 37.28
CA LEU A 516 34.34 0.88 38.48
C LEU A 516 35.51 1.67 39.12
N GLU A 517 35.81 2.86 38.61
CA GLU A 517 36.96 3.65 39.11
C GLU A 517 36.57 4.38 40.40
N GLY A 518 37.17 3.98 41.51
CA GLY A 518 37.43 4.89 42.63
C GLY A 518 38.59 5.83 42.25
N ASN A 519 38.47 7.10 42.61
CA ASN A 519 39.53 8.10 42.43
C ASN A 519 40.76 7.70 43.29
N HIS A 520 41.68 6.90 42.77
CA HIS A 520 43.13 6.85 43.09
C HIS A 520 43.73 5.48 42.70
N SER A 521 44.47 5.40 41.58
CA SER A 521 45.81 4.81 41.53
C SER A 521 46.42 4.89 40.12
N ASP A 522 47.73 5.11 40.09
CA ASP A 522 48.59 5.22 38.91
C ASP A 522 48.41 4.07 37.90
N ARG A 523 48.44 4.44 36.61
CA ARG A 523 48.41 3.53 35.45
C ARG A 523 49.39 2.36 35.59
N PRO A 524 48.97 1.17 35.12
CA PRO A 524 49.86 0.31 34.35
C PRO A 524 49.30 0.05 32.96
N ASP A 525 50.16 0.28 31.96
CA ASP A 525 50.00 -0.19 30.59
C ASP A 525 49.88 -1.73 30.56
N LEU A 526 48.68 -2.24 30.31
CA LEU A 526 48.47 -3.45 29.50
C LEU A 526 47.02 -3.52 29.01
N LEU A 527 46.82 -3.05 27.79
CA LEU A 527 45.86 -3.50 26.78
C LEU A 527 44.54 -4.12 27.28
N ALA A 528 43.53 -3.25 27.22
CA ALA A 528 42.12 -3.51 27.01
C ALA A 528 41.79 -4.89 26.39
N TYR A 529 41.00 -5.68 27.11
CA TYR A 529 39.80 -6.43 26.70
C TYR A 529 39.54 -7.48 27.80
N ASP A 530 38.64 -7.21 28.75
CA ASP A 530 38.25 -8.16 29.79
C ASP A 530 36.76 -7.95 30.13
N LYS A 531 35.89 -8.72 29.45
CA LYS A 531 34.43 -8.61 29.54
C LYS A 531 33.90 -9.17 30.84
N ARG A 532 33.68 -8.28 31.80
CA ARG A 532 33.24 -8.63 33.14
C ARG A 532 31.93 -7.95 33.44
N VAL A 533 30.97 -8.74 33.89
CA VAL A 533 29.66 -8.23 34.35
C VAL A 533 29.55 -8.50 35.84
N VAL A 534 29.27 -7.46 36.62
CA VAL A 534 29.04 -7.55 38.07
C VAL A 534 27.59 -7.19 38.35
N PHE A 535 26.98 -7.94 39.25
CA PHE A 535 25.56 -7.88 39.53
C PHE A 535 25.30 -7.78 41.02
N ARG A 536 24.37 -6.90 41.39
CA ARG A 536 23.69 -6.90 42.69
C ARG A 536 22.26 -6.37 42.52
N GLY A 537 21.32 -6.84 43.34
CA GLY A 537 20.01 -6.19 43.50
C GLY A 537 20.16 -4.83 44.19
N GLU A 538 19.36 -4.57 45.22
CA GLU A 538 19.56 -3.41 46.10
C GLU A 538 20.95 -3.49 46.79
N ASN A 539 21.56 -2.34 47.12
CA ASN A 539 22.86 -2.26 47.84
C ASN A 539 22.73 -2.63 49.34
N GLU A 540 22.14 -3.78 49.61
CA GLU A 540 22.00 -4.40 50.91
C GLU A 540 22.96 -5.59 51.04
N ALA A 541 23.62 -5.70 52.21
CA ALA A 541 24.53 -6.80 52.53
C ALA A 541 23.91 -8.21 52.38
N SER A 542 22.59 -8.30 52.52
CA SER A 542 21.78 -9.51 52.35
C SER A 542 21.76 -10.04 50.91
N ASN A 543 21.95 -9.16 49.92
CA ASN A 543 21.80 -9.51 48.51
C ASN A 543 23.08 -10.14 47.94
N PRO A 544 22.96 -11.25 47.18
CA PRO A 544 24.10 -11.90 46.56
C PRO A 544 24.72 -11.05 45.46
N VAL A 545 26.04 -11.17 45.30
CA VAL A 545 26.80 -10.53 44.23
C VAL A 545 27.16 -11.56 43.17
N MET A 546 26.81 -11.32 41.90
CA MET A 546 27.14 -12.24 40.80
C MET A 546 28.21 -11.65 39.88
N VAL A 547 29.16 -12.48 39.45
CA VAL A 547 30.29 -12.10 38.60
C VAL A 547 30.33 -13.04 37.41
N PHE A 548 30.30 -12.49 36.19
CA PHE A 548 30.31 -13.25 34.95
C PHE A 548 31.61 -13.03 34.18
N GLU A 549 32.15 -14.11 33.63
CA GLU A 549 33.32 -14.11 32.74
C GLU A 549 33.01 -15.01 31.53
N PHE A 550 33.01 -14.41 30.34
CA PHE A 550 32.73 -15.12 29.09
C PHE A 550 34.01 -15.34 28.30
N LYS A 551 34.23 -16.55 27.77
CA LYS A 551 35.31 -16.81 26.81
C LYS A 551 34.76 -17.15 25.44
N LYS A 552 35.47 -16.71 24.40
CA LYS A 552 35.13 -17.03 22.99
C LYS A 552 34.81 -18.54 22.80
N PRO A 553 33.76 -18.90 22.05
CA PRO A 553 33.50 -20.29 21.67
C PRO A 553 34.74 -20.98 21.09
N LYS A 554 34.94 -22.26 21.43
CA LYS A 554 36.10 -23.11 21.09
C LYS A 554 37.49 -22.63 21.55
N ARG A 555 37.59 -21.54 22.31
CA ARG A 555 38.86 -21.06 22.87
C ARG A 555 39.28 -21.93 24.08
N ASN A 556 40.54 -22.34 24.15
CA ASN A 556 41.10 -23.22 25.19
C ASN A 556 42.53 -22.85 25.61
N ASP A 557 43.10 -21.77 25.08
CA ASP A 557 44.46 -21.30 25.35
C ASP A 557 44.61 -20.86 26.82
N PHE A 558 43.53 -20.34 27.42
CA PHE A 558 43.46 -19.95 28.83
C PHE A 558 43.64 -21.11 29.82
N ALA A 559 43.34 -22.35 29.42
CA ALA A 559 43.44 -23.55 30.26
C ALA A 559 44.90 -24.02 30.39
N ASN A 560 45.75 -23.16 30.92
CA ASN A 560 47.18 -23.38 31.12
C ASN A 560 47.57 -22.82 32.49
N PRO A 561 48.28 -23.57 33.35
CA PRO A 561 48.68 -23.11 34.68
C PRO A 561 49.42 -21.75 34.69
N SER A 562 50.17 -21.46 33.61
CA SER A 562 50.93 -20.21 33.43
C SER A 562 50.16 -19.10 32.71
N SER A 563 48.88 -19.31 32.37
CA SER A 563 48.05 -18.31 31.70
C SER A 563 47.73 -17.15 32.64
N LYS A 564 47.92 -15.91 32.14
CA LYS A 564 47.44 -14.69 32.81
C LYS A 564 45.94 -14.45 32.60
N ASP A 565 45.31 -15.18 31.68
CA ASP A 565 43.91 -15.04 31.26
C ASP A 565 43.02 -16.20 31.78
N ASP A 566 43.36 -16.74 32.95
CA ASP A 566 42.59 -17.79 33.61
C ASP A 566 41.23 -17.23 34.11
N PRO A 567 40.08 -17.70 33.58
CA PRO A 567 38.77 -17.14 33.91
C PRO A 567 38.35 -17.39 35.36
N VAL A 568 38.74 -18.51 35.96
CA VAL A 568 38.40 -18.82 37.36
C VAL A 568 39.17 -17.88 38.29
N LYS A 569 40.47 -17.68 38.02
CA LYS A 569 41.28 -16.71 38.77
C LYS A 569 40.82 -15.28 38.55
N GLN A 570 40.31 -14.94 37.37
CA GLN A 570 39.72 -13.63 37.08
C GLN A 570 38.50 -13.36 37.98
N VAL A 571 37.54 -14.30 38.03
CA VAL A 571 36.36 -14.21 38.92
C VAL A 571 36.79 -14.06 40.38
N ILE A 572 37.70 -14.92 40.87
CA ILE A 572 38.20 -14.86 42.25
C ILE A 572 38.87 -13.52 42.57
N ARG A 573 39.71 -13.02 41.65
CA ARG A 573 40.37 -11.72 41.81
C ARG A 573 39.35 -10.61 41.92
N TYR A 574 38.28 -10.67 41.13
CA TYR A 574 37.24 -9.66 41.14
C TYR A 574 36.42 -9.67 42.43
N VAL A 575 36.01 -10.85 42.89
CA VAL A 575 35.32 -11.01 44.18
C VAL A 575 36.15 -10.47 45.34
N ARG A 576 37.46 -10.70 45.33
CA ARG A 576 38.38 -10.12 46.33
C ARG A 576 38.40 -8.60 46.29
N LYS A 577 38.45 -8.00 45.11
CA LYS A 577 38.41 -6.54 44.95
C LYS A 577 37.10 -5.94 45.49
N ILE A 578 35.96 -6.56 45.16
CA ILE A 578 34.66 -6.15 45.71
C ILE A 578 34.66 -6.24 47.23
N ARG A 579 35.14 -7.35 47.80
CA ARG A 579 35.19 -7.53 49.26
C ARG A 579 36.13 -6.56 49.96
N ASN A 580 37.21 -6.14 49.30
CA ASN A 580 38.17 -5.18 49.84
C ASN A 580 37.69 -3.72 49.77
N GLY A 581 36.53 -3.45 49.16
CA GLY A 581 36.03 -2.09 48.98
C GLY A 581 36.70 -1.33 47.84
N ASP A 582 37.32 -2.02 46.88
CA ASP A 582 38.04 -1.39 45.75
C ASP A 582 37.08 -0.75 44.71
N PHE A 583 35.77 -0.78 44.95
CA PHE A 583 34.73 -0.37 44.01
C PHE A 583 33.62 0.43 44.70
N GLU A 584 33.12 1.45 44.00
CA GLU A 584 31.98 2.28 44.40
C GLU A 584 30.77 2.02 43.48
N THR A 585 29.57 2.34 43.99
CA THR A 585 28.32 2.46 43.22
C THR A 585 28.40 3.65 42.26
N PRO A 586 27.53 3.74 41.22
CA PRO A 586 27.50 4.88 40.30
C PRO A 586 27.30 6.24 40.97
N GLU A 587 26.60 6.25 42.11
CA GLU A 587 26.36 7.43 42.93
C GLU A 587 27.56 7.78 43.83
N GLY A 588 28.69 7.08 43.68
CA GLY A 588 29.94 7.30 44.44
C GLY A 588 29.86 6.81 45.89
N ARG A 589 28.99 5.85 46.21
CA ARG A 589 28.88 5.25 47.55
C ARG A 589 29.56 3.90 47.62
N GLU A 590 30.05 3.54 48.79
CA GLU A 590 30.63 2.21 49.05
C GLU A 590 29.60 1.09 48.78
N ILE A 591 30.10 -0.04 48.26
CA ILE A 591 29.31 -1.25 48.07
C ILE A 591 29.26 -1.98 49.43
N ASN A 592 28.07 -2.15 49.99
CA ASN A 592 27.89 -2.72 51.33
C ASN A 592 28.18 -4.22 51.34
N ILE A 593 29.38 -4.68 51.68
CA ILE A 593 29.73 -6.11 51.72
C ILE A 593 30.03 -6.53 53.17
N GLU A 594 29.20 -7.43 53.70
CA GLU A 594 29.45 -8.11 54.97
C GLU A 594 30.24 -9.41 54.74
N ASP A 595 30.89 -9.93 55.79
CA ASP A 595 31.72 -11.14 55.72
C ASP A 595 30.96 -12.40 55.25
N ASN A 596 29.64 -12.42 55.45
CA ASN A 596 28.75 -13.51 55.05
C ASN A 596 27.98 -13.23 53.76
N THR A 597 28.30 -12.16 53.03
CA THR A 597 27.66 -11.85 51.74
C THR A 597 27.95 -12.95 50.73
N PRO A 598 26.94 -13.61 50.13
CA PRO A 598 27.16 -14.68 49.16
C PRO A 598 27.59 -14.13 47.80
N PHE A 599 28.60 -14.75 47.20
CA PHE A 599 29.05 -14.47 45.83
C PHE A 599 28.75 -15.65 44.91
N TYR A 600 28.33 -15.35 43.68
CA TYR A 600 28.16 -16.33 42.61
C TYR A 600 29.03 -15.96 41.41
N GLY A 601 29.89 -16.89 40.98
CA GLY A 601 30.73 -16.74 39.80
C GLY A 601 30.20 -17.60 38.66
N TYR A 602 30.10 -17.04 37.46
CA TYR A 602 29.74 -17.78 36.26
C TYR A 602 30.86 -17.63 35.23
N VAL A 603 31.44 -18.75 34.82
CA VAL A 603 32.39 -18.81 33.71
C VAL A 603 31.73 -19.54 32.56
N VAL A 604 31.64 -18.92 31.38
CA VAL A 604 31.06 -19.57 30.20
C VAL A 604 32.13 -19.83 29.14
N CYS A 605 32.40 -21.11 28.86
CA CYS A 605 33.40 -21.53 27.88
C CYS A 605 33.14 -22.95 27.36
N ASP A 606 33.72 -23.31 26.21
CA ASP A 606 33.57 -24.67 25.68
C ASP A 606 34.52 -25.67 26.35
N PHE A 607 34.04 -26.92 26.49
CA PHE A 607 34.79 -27.98 27.14
C PHE A 607 35.40 -28.94 26.13
N ASP A 608 36.70 -28.79 25.91
CA ASP A 608 37.52 -29.82 25.29
C ASP A 608 38.27 -30.64 26.35
N LYS A 609 39.10 -31.61 25.92
CA LYS A 609 39.87 -32.44 26.86
C LYS A 609 40.76 -31.59 27.77
N LYS A 610 41.35 -30.53 27.22
CA LYS A 610 42.29 -29.65 27.93
C LYS A 610 41.60 -28.85 29.02
N VAL A 611 40.46 -28.22 28.72
CA VAL A 611 39.67 -27.43 29.68
C VAL A 611 39.12 -28.32 30.79
N ARG A 612 38.67 -29.55 30.47
CA ARG A 612 38.19 -30.50 31.50
C ARG A 612 39.27 -30.90 32.50
N THR A 613 40.43 -31.31 31.99
CA THR A 613 41.60 -31.63 32.82
C THR A 613 41.99 -30.43 33.69
N TRP A 614 42.02 -29.22 33.11
CA TRP A 614 42.32 -28.00 33.84
C TRP A 614 41.28 -27.69 34.95
N LEU A 615 39.98 -27.90 34.71
CA LEU A 615 38.96 -27.70 35.74
C LEU A 615 39.06 -28.74 36.87
N GLU A 616 39.24 -30.01 36.52
CA GLU A 616 39.24 -31.13 37.48
C GLU A 616 40.53 -31.23 38.28
N GLU A 617 41.69 -31.06 37.64
CA GLU A 617 43.00 -31.35 38.24
C GLU A 617 43.70 -30.09 38.79
N GLU A 618 43.56 -28.92 38.14
CA GLU A 618 44.22 -27.68 38.59
C GLU A 618 43.33 -26.84 39.52
N HIS A 619 42.02 -26.91 39.32
CA HIS A 619 41.03 -26.11 40.04
C HIS A 619 40.02 -26.93 40.84
N ASP A 620 40.19 -28.25 41.00
CA ASP A 620 39.35 -29.13 41.81
C ASP A 620 37.83 -28.94 41.62
N PHE A 621 37.37 -28.62 40.41
CA PHE A 621 35.95 -28.47 40.14
C PHE A 621 35.26 -29.83 40.08
N THR A 622 34.03 -29.88 40.59
CA THR A 622 33.19 -31.06 40.51
C THR A 622 32.35 -31.02 39.23
N PRO A 623 32.38 -32.06 38.36
CA PRO A 623 31.55 -32.09 37.16
C PRO A 623 30.07 -32.24 37.52
N MET A 624 29.22 -31.55 36.77
CA MET A 624 27.78 -31.78 36.81
C MET A 624 27.42 -33.10 36.11
N PRO A 625 26.25 -33.72 36.40
CA PRO A 625 25.86 -35.01 35.83
C PRO A 625 25.83 -35.05 34.29
N ASP A 626 25.51 -33.92 33.65
CA ASP A 626 25.47 -33.80 32.19
C ASP A 626 26.86 -33.64 31.54
N ARG A 627 27.92 -33.45 32.34
CA ARG A 627 29.30 -33.10 31.91
C ARG A 627 29.36 -31.87 30.99
N LYS A 628 28.33 -31.03 31.04
CA LYS A 628 28.22 -29.76 30.31
C LYS A 628 28.28 -28.55 31.24
N GLY A 629 28.44 -28.79 32.55
CA GLY A 629 28.85 -27.81 33.54
C GLY A 629 29.76 -28.41 34.62
N TYR A 630 30.38 -27.54 35.39
CA TYR A 630 31.20 -27.84 36.56
C TYR A 630 30.86 -26.83 37.65
N PHE A 631 31.08 -27.18 38.92
CA PHE A 631 30.90 -26.25 40.03
C PHE A 631 31.96 -26.42 41.12
N ARG A 632 32.22 -25.34 41.87
CA ARG A 632 33.09 -25.35 43.05
C ARG A 632 32.62 -24.33 44.09
N TRP A 633 32.67 -24.74 45.36
CA TRP A 633 32.47 -23.85 46.50
C TRP A 633 33.82 -23.39 47.07
N HIS A 634 34.03 -22.08 47.14
CA HIS A 634 35.18 -21.44 47.77
C HIS A 634 34.77 -20.84 49.12
N ALA A 635 34.81 -21.68 50.16
CA ALA A 635 34.32 -21.33 51.50
C ALA A 635 34.89 -20.01 52.06
N ASN A 636 36.19 -19.77 51.92
CA ASN A 636 36.85 -18.57 52.45
C ASN A 636 36.36 -17.27 51.80
N LEU A 637 35.85 -17.36 50.57
CA LEU A 637 35.34 -16.21 49.82
C LEU A 637 33.81 -16.15 49.79
N ASN A 638 33.14 -17.11 50.45
CA ASN A 638 31.69 -17.32 50.35
C ASN A 638 31.21 -17.32 48.88
N LEU A 639 32.02 -17.92 48.00
CA LEU A 639 31.89 -17.84 46.54
C LEU A 639 31.55 -19.21 45.95
N TYR A 640 30.42 -19.29 45.26
CA TYR A 640 30.05 -20.44 44.45
C TYR A 640 30.34 -20.16 42.99
N ILE A 641 31.24 -20.92 42.35
CA ILE A 641 31.54 -20.76 40.92
C ILE A 641 30.90 -21.90 40.13
N GLU A 642 30.14 -21.57 39.10
CA GLU A 642 29.73 -22.47 38.03
C GLU A 642 30.52 -22.18 36.75
N VAL A 643 31.01 -23.24 36.12
CA VAL A 643 31.59 -23.17 34.78
C VAL A 643 30.62 -23.89 33.85
N LEU A 644 30.06 -23.18 32.87
CA LEU A 644 29.01 -23.66 31.99
C LEU A 644 29.48 -23.66 30.54
N SER A 645 29.09 -24.68 29.76
CA SER A 645 29.29 -24.63 28.31
C SER A 645 28.25 -23.75 27.63
N TRP A 646 28.61 -23.12 26.50
CA TRP A 646 27.68 -22.36 25.66
C TRP A 646 26.44 -23.19 25.27
N ASN A 647 26.66 -24.48 24.97
CA ASN A 647 25.59 -25.42 24.67
C ASN A 647 24.67 -25.72 25.86
N LYS A 648 25.18 -25.69 27.10
CA LYS A 648 24.37 -25.86 28.30
C LYS A 648 23.49 -24.64 28.51
N LEU A 649 24.06 -23.44 28.39
CA LEU A 649 23.34 -22.18 28.54
C LEU A 649 22.18 -22.08 27.53
N LEU A 650 22.45 -22.37 26.24
CA LEU A 650 21.42 -22.42 25.20
C LEU A 650 20.32 -23.43 25.54
N LYS A 651 20.68 -24.64 25.95
CA LYS A 651 19.73 -25.70 26.29
C LYS A 651 18.86 -25.31 27.49
N ASP A 652 19.45 -24.77 28.53
CA ASP A 652 18.77 -24.45 29.79
C ASP A 652 17.86 -23.22 29.60
N ALA A 653 18.26 -22.23 28.80
CA ALA A 653 17.40 -21.12 28.37
C ALA A 653 16.20 -21.61 27.53
N GLY A 654 16.44 -22.49 26.55
CA GLY A 654 15.38 -23.09 25.75
C GLY A 654 14.41 -23.93 26.58
N MET A 655 14.90 -24.74 27.52
CA MET A 655 14.08 -25.56 28.40
C MET A 655 13.20 -24.74 29.34
N ARG A 656 13.73 -23.65 29.92
CA ARG A 656 12.95 -22.73 30.77
C ARG A 656 11.77 -22.10 30.03
N ASN A 657 11.95 -21.81 28.74
CA ASN A 657 10.92 -21.16 27.93
C ASN A 657 10.00 -22.14 27.18
N LYS A 658 10.36 -23.44 27.13
CA LYS A 658 9.66 -24.47 26.36
C LYS A 658 8.17 -24.61 26.68
N VAL A 659 7.79 -24.46 27.94
CA VAL A 659 6.37 -24.54 28.36
C VAL A 659 5.58 -23.36 27.78
N PHE A 660 6.18 -22.17 27.71
CA PHE A 660 5.53 -21.00 27.12
C PHE A 660 5.43 -21.14 25.61
N PHE A 661 6.48 -21.62 24.94
CA PHE A 661 6.46 -21.90 23.50
C PHE A 661 5.34 -22.87 23.12
N HIS A 662 5.22 -23.99 23.86
CA HIS A 662 4.15 -24.96 23.65
C HIS A 662 2.75 -24.38 23.89
N LYS A 663 2.58 -23.50 24.89
CA LYS A 663 1.29 -22.84 25.14
C LYS A 663 0.91 -21.83 24.05
N LEU A 664 1.90 -21.23 23.39
CA LEU A 664 1.72 -20.24 22.34
C LEU A 664 1.73 -20.82 20.92
N GLY A 665 1.96 -22.13 20.77
CA GLY A 665 2.06 -22.77 19.45
C GLY A 665 3.34 -22.41 18.67
N ILE A 666 4.33 -21.83 19.33
CA ILE A 666 5.65 -21.51 18.75
C ILE A 666 6.46 -22.82 18.72
N ASN A 667 6.89 -23.24 17.52
CA ASN A 667 7.57 -24.54 17.30
C ASN A 667 9.08 -24.46 17.40
#